data_AF-A0A182YGF8-F1
#
_entry.id   AF-A0A182YGF8-F1
#
_cell.length_a   1.000
_cell.length_b   1.000
_cell.length_c   1.000
_cell.angle_alpha   90.00
_cell.angle_beta   90.00
_cell.angle_gamma   90.00
#
_symmetry.space_group_name_H-M   'P 1'
#
loop_
_entity.id
_entity.type
_entity.pdbx_description
1 polymer ?
#
loop_
_entity_poly.entity_id
_entity_poly.type
_entity_poly.pdbx_seq_one_letter_code
_entity_poly.pdbx_strand_id
1 'polypeptide(L)'
;MCDLAHNLQLKNVQPGQVFHYSVIFLKAELVNPCRSGKVQIVCNNNQPVQFSIAAENGIGNVEGKQEVHQKLRILLRLFGGEHVYEVQYCNVKTSSHFLYAASDTLFTVVPLYIICKGHSGRYQSHEDDSRNGIDEACRKITLAIELLQCLYAEKLHEHGYGRKTFTLESPCVPFHSGLEWERSTTMTEGELWHQFATELLQSKRYDMERVKVVGFLSSTHFDGISDGDYSYENIRKKTTGHAALGGGGLALFGTGCLYTWPPALEAVCDAFTSQQPVDCGKLLDDSNYRRTYGGCFATTLGSVCHEMGHTFDLGHTPDSSIMGDGFDSIDYAFVGPRVGCRGSVRAPKRLIDTKPHGLAGRLTQLKRPGDVLRQRLEAKHNDGVFFAPISARTLSYHRWFNHHHRAGSNGLPSGSMQFDHGTRTVMCSNGSSIVLAELRTTDNGMMQKCWTFQEGQQASATTFTLPRLPNLPYLTLFAMDADGNILKANLCSISTAQTSGKQAYRVFHAGENPPQTQFNLLTCQKRPTRATMSDESVEPTAPSDVVCEAKILFRQLKPFPVIDENNNYKISTEHFLESSNQIIDAFACFGKLFAPIVRDMRQNVQKITVKYKQNEPLFQYLEDLILKDKDGNANPFDTVTDGLLWLKRAFEMMEQFFRNLLEDDACSEQVKPHLKKAYEECLLPYHGFLAQKAFQLLHLYLPTRSSLLGPPESNADNLKALDEFLVLFRANLNHINEFFTKHDLHRTYKA
;
A
#
# COMPACT_ATOMS: atom_id res chain seq x y z
N MET A 1 -29.56 -0.52 47.71
CA MET A 1 -29.73 -1.54 46.64
C MET A 1 -30.19 -0.81 45.41
N CYS A 2 -29.88 -1.28 44.20
CA CYS A 2 -30.32 -0.59 42.99
C CYS A 2 -31.77 -0.98 42.69
N ASP A 3 -32.66 0.01 42.59
CA ASP A 3 -34.10 -0.20 42.34
C ASP A 3 -34.45 -0.26 40.84
N LEU A 4 -33.45 -0.20 39.96
CA LEU A 4 -33.62 -0.28 38.51
C LEU A 4 -33.69 -1.73 38.05
N ALA A 5 -34.64 -2.04 37.18
CA ALA A 5 -34.69 -3.31 36.46
C ALA A 5 -33.63 -3.29 35.35
N HIS A 6 -32.53 -3.99 35.59
CA HIS A 6 -31.45 -4.18 34.61
C HIS A 6 -31.73 -5.38 33.71
N ASN A 7 -31.14 -5.39 32.51
CA ASN A 7 -31.06 -6.57 31.66
C ASN A 7 -29.71 -6.55 30.94
N LEU A 8 -28.97 -7.65 30.99
CA LEU A 8 -27.66 -7.79 30.36
C LEU A 8 -27.72 -8.95 29.37
N GLN A 9 -27.29 -8.71 28.13
CA GLN A 9 -27.29 -9.73 27.06
C GLN A 9 -25.99 -9.71 26.27
N LEU A 10 -25.37 -10.87 26.10
CA LEU A 10 -24.26 -11.06 25.16
C LEU A 10 -24.83 -11.26 23.74
N LYS A 11 -24.24 -10.59 22.74
CA LYS A 11 -24.80 -10.49 21.38
C LYS A 11 -23.99 -11.20 20.30
N ASN A 12 -22.68 -11.33 20.46
CA ASN A 12 -21.79 -11.85 19.41
C ASN A 12 -21.26 -13.27 19.69
N VAL A 13 -21.74 -13.94 20.73
CA VAL A 13 -21.28 -15.28 21.11
C VAL A 13 -22.47 -16.21 21.35
N GLN A 14 -22.24 -17.50 21.15
CA GLN A 14 -23.20 -18.56 21.43
C GLN A 14 -22.74 -19.42 22.62
N PRO A 15 -23.66 -20.03 23.38
CA PRO A 15 -23.29 -21.00 24.42
C PRO A 15 -22.51 -22.19 23.83
N GLY A 16 -21.43 -22.60 24.51
CA GLY A 16 -20.58 -23.71 24.06
C GLY A 16 -19.61 -23.35 22.94
N GLN A 17 -19.40 -22.05 22.67
CA GLN A 17 -18.51 -21.61 21.62
C GLN A 17 -17.06 -21.97 21.91
N VAL A 18 -16.39 -22.52 20.89
CA VAL A 18 -14.97 -22.86 20.90
C VAL A 18 -14.15 -21.69 20.38
N PHE A 19 -13.07 -21.37 21.09
CA PHE A 19 -12.06 -20.39 20.71
C PHE A 19 -10.69 -21.05 20.67
N HIS A 20 -9.86 -20.62 19.72
CA HIS A 20 -8.48 -21.09 19.55
C HIS A 20 -7.43 -20.04 19.94
N TYR A 21 -7.89 -19.00 20.63
CA TYR A 21 -7.10 -17.87 21.11
C TYR A 21 -7.62 -17.45 22.49
N SER A 22 -6.72 -16.91 23.32
CA SER A 22 -6.97 -16.72 24.76
C SER A 22 -7.73 -15.44 25.08
N VAL A 23 -7.54 -14.35 24.32
CA VAL A 23 -8.21 -13.06 24.54
C VAL A 23 -9.36 -12.92 23.55
N ILE A 24 -10.60 -12.99 24.04
CA ILE A 24 -11.80 -12.89 23.22
C ILE A 24 -12.49 -11.55 23.35
N PHE A 25 -13.37 -11.24 22.39
CA PHE A 25 -14.15 -10.03 22.38
C PHE A 25 -15.64 -10.33 22.53
N LEU A 26 -16.28 -9.71 23.52
CA LEU A 26 -17.71 -9.82 23.78
C LEU A 26 -18.38 -8.47 23.56
N LYS A 27 -19.44 -8.47 22.76
CA LYS A 27 -20.38 -7.36 22.60
C LYS A 27 -21.58 -7.64 23.48
N ALA A 28 -21.83 -6.77 24.45
CA ALA A 28 -22.97 -6.88 25.35
C ALA A 28 -23.89 -5.66 25.24
N GLU A 29 -25.17 -5.84 25.54
CA GLU A 29 -26.15 -4.77 25.65
C GLU A 29 -26.69 -4.77 27.08
N LEU A 30 -26.60 -3.62 27.74
CA LEU A 30 -27.08 -3.38 29.09
C LEU A 30 -28.26 -2.39 29.04
N VAL A 31 -29.39 -2.81 29.59
CA VAL A 31 -30.59 -1.97 29.74
C VAL A 31 -30.62 -1.35 31.13
N ASN A 32 -30.92 -0.06 31.19
CA ASN A 32 -31.04 0.79 32.38
C ASN A 32 -29.78 0.81 33.26
N PRO A 33 -28.60 1.21 32.76
CA PRO A 33 -27.39 1.32 33.59
C PRO A 33 -27.60 2.29 34.77
N CYS A 34 -27.08 1.95 35.95
CA CYS A 34 -27.07 2.81 37.13
C CYS A 34 -25.69 3.42 37.38
N ARG A 35 -25.66 4.57 38.08
CA ARG A 35 -24.42 5.35 38.31
C ARG A 35 -23.35 4.59 39.12
N SER A 36 -23.74 3.66 39.98
CA SER A 36 -22.84 2.90 40.84
C SER A 36 -22.56 1.48 40.36
N GLY A 37 -23.25 1.03 39.30
CA GLY A 37 -23.12 -0.33 38.80
C GLY A 37 -21.81 -0.53 38.06
N LYS A 38 -21.10 -1.59 38.42
CA LYS A 38 -19.88 -2.03 37.73
C LYS A 38 -20.09 -3.43 37.20
N VAL A 39 -19.58 -3.68 36.00
CA VAL A 39 -19.52 -5.05 35.47
C VAL A 39 -18.42 -5.80 36.20
N GLN A 40 -18.73 -7.01 36.65
CA GLN A 40 -17.76 -7.97 37.14
C GLN A 40 -17.88 -9.22 36.30
N ILE A 41 -16.76 -9.87 36.03
CA ILE A 41 -16.73 -11.16 35.36
C ILE A 41 -15.98 -12.12 36.26
N VAL A 42 -16.57 -13.29 36.46
CA VAL A 42 -15.96 -14.39 37.19
C VAL A 42 -16.04 -15.67 36.36
N CYS A 43 -15.10 -16.56 36.57
CA CYS A 43 -15.11 -17.93 36.05
C CYS A 43 -15.40 -18.90 37.21
N ASN A 44 -15.99 -20.07 36.92
CA ASN A 44 -16.12 -21.24 37.80
C ASN A 44 -15.87 -20.98 39.31
N ASN A 45 -16.92 -20.97 40.13
CA ASN A 45 -16.81 -20.76 41.58
C ASN A 45 -16.19 -19.40 41.99
N ASN A 46 -16.59 -18.30 41.33
CA ASN A 46 -16.17 -16.93 41.63
C ASN A 46 -14.66 -16.65 41.49
N GLN A 47 -13.94 -17.39 40.66
CA GLN A 47 -12.56 -17.08 40.34
C GLN A 47 -12.48 -15.80 39.49
N PRO A 48 -11.66 -14.79 39.88
CA PRO A 48 -11.52 -13.57 39.11
C PRO A 48 -10.87 -13.84 37.76
N VAL A 49 -11.33 -13.15 36.72
CA VAL A 49 -10.78 -13.21 35.36
C VAL A 49 -10.24 -11.84 34.94
N GLN A 50 -9.25 -11.85 34.06
CA GLN A 50 -8.73 -10.61 33.47
C GLN A 50 -9.67 -10.16 32.36
N PHE A 51 -10.19 -8.93 32.49
CA PHE A 51 -11.02 -8.34 31.46
C PHE A 51 -10.83 -6.83 31.41
N SER A 52 -11.10 -6.23 30.26
CA SER A 52 -11.20 -4.80 30.07
C SER A 52 -12.52 -4.47 29.41
N ILE A 53 -13.10 -3.33 29.78
CA ILE A 53 -14.45 -2.96 29.35
C ILE A 53 -14.50 -1.50 28.91
N ALA A 54 -15.23 -1.25 27.83
CA ALA A 54 -15.62 0.09 27.40
C ALA A 54 -17.14 0.13 27.21
N ALA A 55 -17.74 1.25 27.60
CA ALA A 55 -19.12 1.53 27.29
C ALA A 55 -19.22 2.49 26.11
N GLU A 56 -20.02 2.16 25.10
CA GLU A 56 -20.31 3.08 24.02
C GLU A 56 -21.25 4.18 24.55
N ASN A 57 -20.87 5.44 24.34
CA ASN A 57 -21.76 6.55 24.61
C ASN A 57 -22.89 6.49 23.56
N GLY A 58 -24.12 6.24 24.00
CA GLY A 58 -25.31 6.24 23.14
C GLY A 58 -26.48 6.84 23.90
N ILE A 59 -26.76 8.13 23.67
CA ILE A 59 -28.03 8.71 24.14
C ILE A 59 -29.09 8.32 23.11
N GLY A 60 -29.72 7.17 23.32
CA GLY A 60 -30.98 6.84 22.67
C GLY A 60 -32.11 7.58 23.36
N ASN A 61 -32.32 8.87 23.06
CA ASN A 61 -33.63 9.47 23.30
C ASN A 61 -34.55 8.96 22.19
N VAL A 62 -35.25 7.87 22.45
CA VAL A 62 -36.45 7.51 21.69
C VAL A 62 -37.61 8.17 22.43
N GLU A 63 -38.22 9.16 21.79
CA GLU A 63 -39.43 9.80 22.29
C GLU A 63 -40.46 8.75 22.71
N GLY A 64 -40.79 8.70 24.01
CA GLY A 64 -41.97 8.02 24.53
C GLY A 64 -41.79 6.73 25.34
N LYS A 65 -40.58 6.17 25.53
CA LYS A 65 -40.34 5.06 26.49
C LYS A 65 -39.02 5.20 27.25
N GLN A 66 -39.05 4.82 28.53
CA GLN A 66 -38.12 5.15 29.60
C GLN A 66 -36.94 4.16 29.75
N GLU A 67 -36.51 3.48 28.68
CA GLU A 67 -35.45 2.46 28.73
C GLU A 67 -34.16 2.97 28.07
N VAL A 68 -33.06 2.99 28.84
CA VAL A 68 -31.74 3.42 28.35
C VAL A 68 -30.92 2.19 27.97
N HIS A 69 -30.53 2.08 26.71
CA HIS A 69 -29.69 0.99 26.22
C HIS A 69 -28.23 1.45 26.10
N GLN A 70 -27.32 0.74 26.76
CA GLN A 70 -25.88 0.99 26.69
C GLN A 70 -25.19 -0.24 26.09
N LYS A 71 -24.41 -0.03 25.04
CA LYS A 71 -23.58 -1.08 24.45
C LYS A 71 -22.25 -1.16 25.20
N LEU A 72 -21.81 -2.37 25.48
CA LEU A 72 -20.56 -2.65 26.17
C LEU A 72 -19.67 -3.49 25.25
N ARG A 73 -18.39 -3.15 25.25
CA ARG A 73 -17.32 -3.89 24.58
C ARG A 73 -16.40 -4.44 25.64
N ILE A 74 -16.25 -5.75 25.68
CA ILE A 74 -15.51 -6.45 26.73
C ILE A 74 -14.43 -7.30 26.07
N LEU A 75 -13.19 -7.07 26.44
CA LEU A 75 -12.09 -8.00 26.19
C LEU A 75 -11.95 -8.92 27.40
N LEU A 76 -11.91 -10.23 27.18
CA LEU A 76 -11.88 -11.23 28.24
C LEU A 76 -10.78 -12.25 27.96
N ARG A 77 -9.92 -12.52 28.95
CA ARG A 77 -8.96 -13.63 28.87
C ARG A 77 -9.60 -14.92 29.38
N LEU A 78 -9.57 -15.95 28.54
CA LEU A 78 -10.06 -17.29 28.86
C LEU A 78 -8.97 -18.12 29.56
N PHE A 79 -9.39 -18.94 30.52
CA PHE A 79 -8.63 -20.07 31.01
C PHE A 79 -8.70 -21.22 30.00
N GLY A 80 -7.62 -22.00 29.90
CA GLY A 80 -7.54 -23.15 29.00
C GLY A 80 -8.47 -24.28 29.43
N GLY A 81 -9.21 -24.84 28.47
CA GLY A 81 -10.25 -25.84 28.72
C GLY A 81 -11.66 -25.26 28.69
N GLU A 82 -12.62 -26.04 29.17
CA GLU A 82 -14.03 -25.67 29.21
C GLU A 82 -14.38 -25.01 30.55
N HIS A 83 -14.91 -23.79 30.48
CA HIS A 83 -15.20 -22.98 31.65
C HIS A 83 -16.52 -22.22 31.48
N VAL A 84 -17.17 -21.94 32.61
CA VAL A 84 -18.38 -21.10 32.68
C VAL A 84 -17.97 -19.71 33.15
N TYR A 85 -18.25 -18.72 32.31
CA TYR A 85 -18.01 -17.31 32.60
C TYR A 85 -19.33 -16.64 32.94
N GLU A 86 -19.38 -15.98 34.09
CA GLU A 86 -20.54 -15.25 34.57
C GLU A 86 -20.25 -13.74 34.53
N VAL A 87 -20.99 -13.01 33.70
CA VAL A 87 -20.96 -11.56 33.61
C VAL A 87 -22.06 -11.01 34.51
N GLN A 88 -21.66 -10.27 35.54
CA GLN A 88 -22.51 -9.73 36.59
C GLN A 88 -22.59 -8.20 36.49
N TYR A 89 -23.78 -7.65 36.65
CA TYR A 89 -24.01 -6.22 36.80
C TYR A 89 -25.13 -5.99 37.82
N CYS A 90 -24.83 -5.33 38.95
CA CYS A 90 -25.79 -5.17 40.05
C CYS A 90 -26.41 -6.51 40.50
N ASN A 91 -27.72 -6.68 40.30
CA ASN A 91 -28.49 -7.89 40.65
C ASN A 91 -28.72 -8.82 39.45
N VAL A 92 -28.28 -8.45 38.24
CA VAL A 92 -28.43 -9.30 37.06
C VAL A 92 -27.13 -10.00 36.73
N LYS A 93 -27.27 -11.22 36.23
CA LYS A 93 -26.15 -12.04 35.80
C LYS A 93 -26.50 -12.84 34.55
N THR A 94 -25.50 -13.03 33.71
CA THR A 94 -25.59 -13.83 32.49
C THR A 94 -24.38 -14.74 32.44
N SER A 95 -24.62 -16.03 32.28
CA SER A 95 -23.57 -17.05 32.21
C SER A 95 -23.43 -17.57 30.78
N SER A 96 -22.22 -17.91 30.37
CA SER A 96 -21.95 -18.56 29.08
C SER A 96 -20.80 -19.54 29.20
N HIS A 97 -20.93 -20.67 28.51
CA HIS A 97 -19.93 -21.72 28.45
C HIS A 97 -18.99 -21.42 27.28
N PHE A 98 -17.69 -21.34 27.55
CA PHE A 98 -16.66 -21.19 26.51
C PHE A 98 -15.60 -22.28 26.66
N LEU A 99 -15.16 -22.82 25.52
CA LEU A 99 -14.03 -23.74 25.44
C LEU A 99 -12.86 -23.00 24.79
N TYR A 100 -11.76 -22.83 25.53
CA TYR A 100 -10.49 -22.42 24.94
C TYR A 100 -9.64 -23.66 24.69
N ALA A 101 -9.50 -24.04 23.42
CA ALA A 101 -8.64 -25.11 22.96
C ALA A 101 -7.51 -24.53 22.11
N ALA A 102 -6.28 -24.55 22.61
CA ALA A 102 -5.12 -24.07 21.86
C ALA A 102 -5.04 -24.76 20.48
N SER A 103 -4.71 -23.98 19.45
CA SER A 103 -4.54 -24.48 18.09
C SER A 103 -3.34 -25.43 18.00
N ASP A 104 -3.47 -26.50 17.24
CA ASP A 104 -2.44 -27.50 16.94
C ASP A 104 -1.80 -27.29 15.56
N THR A 105 -2.04 -26.12 14.94
CA THR A 105 -1.47 -25.78 13.63
C THR A 105 0.05 -25.71 13.64
N LEU A 106 0.66 -26.06 12.51
CA LEU A 106 2.10 -25.92 12.28
C LEU A 106 2.49 -24.53 11.75
N PHE A 107 1.51 -23.66 11.44
CA PHE A 107 1.74 -22.32 10.90
C PHE A 107 1.52 -21.26 11.96
N THR A 108 2.60 -20.65 12.45
CA THR A 108 2.58 -19.80 13.65
C THR A 108 3.11 -18.40 13.39
N VAL A 109 2.85 -17.50 14.35
CA VAL A 109 3.41 -16.16 14.43
C VAL A 109 4.24 -16.02 15.70
N VAL A 110 5.40 -15.40 15.60
CA VAL A 110 6.30 -15.11 16.73
C VAL A 110 6.57 -13.62 16.80
N PRO A 111 6.16 -12.93 17.89
CA PRO A 111 6.62 -11.59 18.17
C PRO A 111 8.04 -11.58 18.75
N LEU A 112 8.89 -10.68 18.27
CA LEU A 112 10.26 -10.51 18.74
C LEU A 112 10.55 -9.07 19.16
N TYR A 113 11.26 -8.91 20.27
CA TYR A 113 11.84 -7.63 20.65
C TYR A 113 13.33 -7.62 20.30
N ILE A 114 13.67 -6.90 19.24
CA ILE A 114 14.99 -6.91 18.61
C ILE A 114 15.91 -5.90 19.29
N ILE A 115 17.05 -6.39 19.76
CA ILE A 115 18.06 -5.62 20.50
C ILE A 115 19.35 -5.61 19.69
N CYS A 116 19.67 -4.47 19.10
CA CYS A 116 20.93 -4.25 18.41
C CYS A 116 22.11 -4.40 19.38
N LYS A 117 23.26 -4.86 18.86
CA LYS A 117 24.50 -4.96 19.61
C LYS A 117 24.89 -3.58 20.16
N GLY A 118 25.25 -3.54 21.45
CA GLY A 118 25.58 -2.31 22.16
C GLY A 118 24.37 -1.50 22.66
N HIS A 119 23.13 -1.87 22.32
CA HIS A 119 21.94 -1.21 22.84
C HIS A 119 21.52 -1.75 24.21
N SER A 120 20.96 -0.89 25.07
CA SER A 120 20.53 -1.27 26.42
C SER A 120 19.32 -2.21 26.47
N GLY A 121 18.57 -2.29 25.36
CA GLY A 121 17.28 -2.98 25.30
C GLY A 121 16.14 -2.23 25.99
N ARG A 122 16.34 -0.97 26.40
CA ARG A 122 15.25 -0.11 26.89
C ARG A 122 14.61 0.64 25.72
N TYR A 123 13.28 0.61 25.61
CA TYR A 123 12.58 1.44 24.62
C TYR A 123 12.44 2.88 25.12
N GLN A 124 12.34 3.85 24.21
CA GLN A 124 12.15 5.25 24.59
C GLN A 124 10.82 5.47 25.33
N SER A 125 10.89 6.14 26.48
CA SER A 125 9.73 6.51 27.30
C SER A 125 10.00 7.86 27.98
N HIS A 126 9.11 8.27 28.88
CA HIS A 126 9.29 9.48 29.68
C HIS A 126 10.48 9.34 30.64
N GLU A 127 11.10 10.47 31.01
CA GLU A 127 12.40 10.54 31.71
C GLU A 127 12.45 9.71 33.02
N ASP A 128 11.33 9.59 33.72
CA ASP A 128 11.23 8.86 35.00
C ASP A 128 10.67 7.42 34.86
N ASP A 129 10.56 6.89 33.64
CA ASP A 129 10.02 5.54 33.41
C ASP A 129 11.04 4.46 33.78
N SER A 130 10.94 3.98 35.03
CA SER A 130 11.71 2.82 35.48
C SER A 130 11.30 1.51 34.80
N ARG A 131 10.13 1.45 34.17
CA ARG A 131 9.51 0.27 33.55
C ARG A 131 9.54 0.32 32.02
N ASN A 132 10.65 0.72 31.41
CA ASN A 132 10.86 0.64 29.96
C ASN A 132 11.91 -0.40 29.52
N GLY A 133 12.14 -1.42 30.36
CA GLY A 133 13.07 -2.53 30.06
C GLY A 133 12.49 -3.60 29.14
N ILE A 134 13.33 -4.60 28.84
CA ILE A 134 13.05 -5.72 27.93
C ILE A 134 11.75 -6.46 28.31
N ASP A 135 11.59 -6.83 29.58
CA ASP A 135 10.43 -7.61 30.04
C ASP A 135 9.11 -6.85 29.87
N GLU A 136 9.12 -5.53 30.13
CA GLU A 136 7.93 -4.71 29.92
C GLU A 136 7.61 -4.58 28.44
N ALA A 137 8.64 -4.39 27.60
CA ALA A 137 8.47 -4.31 26.16
C ALA A 137 7.83 -5.59 25.62
N CYS A 138 8.38 -6.76 25.97
CA CYS A 138 7.85 -8.06 25.58
C CYS A 138 6.41 -8.26 26.07
N ARG A 139 6.10 -7.85 27.31
CA ARG A 139 4.73 -7.97 27.86
C ARG A 139 3.73 -7.12 27.07
N LYS A 140 4.06 -5.86 26.80
CA LYS A 140 3.23 -4.93 26.00
C LYS A 140 3.03 -5.43 24.58
N ILE A 141 4.10 -5.90 23.93
CA ILE A 141 4.05 -6.46 22.58
C ILE A 141 3.19 -7.72 22.55
N THR A 142 3.35 -8.63 23.50
CA THR A 142 2.54 -9.86 23.60
C THR A 142 1.05 -9.52 23.64
N LEU A 143 0.67 -8.62 24.56
CA LEU A 143 -0.72 -8.20 24.70
C LEU A 143 -1.25 -7.57 23.41
N ALA A 144 -0.48 -6.69 22.77
CA ALA A 144 -0.88 -6.08 21.51
C ALA A 144 -1.13 -7.10 20.38
N ILE A 145 -0.28 -8.11 20.25
CA ILE A 145 -0.46 -9.15 19.23
C ILE A 145 -1.65 -10.06 19.59
N GLU A 146 -1.92 -10.34 20.87
CA GLU A 146 -3.15 -11.03 21.29
C GLU A 146 -4.42 -10.21 20.98
N LEU A 147 -4.37 -8.89 21.13
CA LEU A 147 -5.47 -8.00 20.71
C LEU A 147 -5.69 -8.04 19.20
N LEU A 148 -4.63 -8.08 18.40
CA LEU A 148 -4.73 -8.24 16.95
C LEU A 148 -5.27 -9.62 16.57
N GLN A 149 -4.81 -10.69 17.24
CA GLN A 149 -5.33 -12.05 17.05
C GLN A 149 -6.85 -12.09 17.25
N CYS A 150 -7.33 -11.42 18.31
CA CYS A 150 -8.74 -11.23 18.60
C CYS A 150 -9.47 -10.43 17.51
N LEU A 151 -8.89 -9.29 17.08
CA LEU A 151 -9.46 -8.44 16.04
C LEU A 151 -9.63 -9.19 14.71
N TYR A 152 -8.59 -9.87 14.24
CA TYR A 152 -8.64 -10.67 13.02
C TYR A 152 -9.77 -11.72 13.09
N ALA A 153 -9.91 -12.41 14.23
CA ALA A 153 -10.97 -13.38 14.45
C ALA A 153 -12.38 -12.77 14.37
N GLU A 154 -12.61 -11.65 15.04
CA GLU A 154 -13.91 -10.97 15.00
C GLU A 154 -14.21 -10.44 13.60
N LYS A 155 -13.23 -9.82 12.93
CA LYS A 155 -13.44 -9.26 11.59
C LYS A 155 -13.69 -10.32 10.54
N LEU A 156 -13.11 -11.51 10.65
CA LEU A 156 -13.44 -12.64 9.78
C LEU A 156 -14.81 -13.25 10.10
N HIS A 157 -15.18 -13.31 11.38
CA HIS A 157 -16.50 -13.78 11.80
C HIS A 157 -17.62 -12.85 11.29
N GLU A 158 -17.41 -11.54 11.33
CA GLU A 158 -18.32 -10.52 10.79
C GLU A 158 -18.54 -10.66 9.26
N HIS A 159 -17.57 -11.25 8.54
CA HIS A 159 -17.70 -11.59 7.12
C HIS A 159 -18.35 -12.96 6.86
N GLY A 160 -18.69 -13.72 7.91
CA GLY A 160 -19.29 -15.04 7.80
C GLY A 160 -18.29 -16.20 7.65
N TYR A 161 -16.98 -15.96 7.81
CA TYR A 161 -15.95 -17.01 7.70
C TYR A 161 -15.66 -17.75 9.01
N GLY A 162 -16.40 -17.41 10.08
CA GLY A 162 -16.12 -17.89 11.43
C GLY A 162 -14.94 -17.15 12.09
N ARG A 163 -14.65 -17.48 13.35
CA ARG A 163 -13.58 -16.86 14.15
C ARG A 163 -12.21 -17.46 13.84
N LYS A 164 -11.81 -17.38 12.57
CA LYS A 164 -10.48 -17.79 12.12
C LYS A 164 -9.46 -16.71 12.43
N THR A 165 -8.28 -17.08 12.91
CA THR A 165 -7.18 -16.15 13.18
C THR A 165 -5.84 -16.88 13.16
N PHE A 166 -4.73 -16.13 13.17
CA PHE A 166 -3.39 -16.69 13.27
C PHE A 166 -3.12 -17.28 14.66
N THR A 167 -2.17 -18.21 14.77
CA THR A 167 -1.77 -18.82 16.06
C THR A 167 -0.43 -18.25 16.53
N LEU A 168 -0.32 -17.90 17.80
CA LEU A 168 0.95 -17.50 18.42
C LEU A 168 1.71 -18.74 18.89
N GLU A 169 2.97 -18.86 18.48
CA GLU A 169 3.84 -19.94 18.97
C GLU A 169 4.28 -19.68 20.42
N SER A 170 4.59 -18.43 20.72
CA SER A 170 5.06 -17.99 22.03
C SER A 170 4.65 -16.53 22.29
N PRO A 171 4.69 -16.10 23.57
CA PRO A 171 4.80 -14.68 23.91
C PRO A 171 6.00 -14.03 23.23
N CYS A 172 6.05 -12.71 23.25
CA CYS A 172 7.19 -11.95 22.73
C CYS A 172 8.46 -12.30 23.48
N VAL A 173 9.54 -12.55 22.74
CA VAL A 173 10.86 -12.88 23.30
C VAL A 173 11.94 -11.93 22.77
N PRO A 174 12.98 -11.65 23.57
CA PRO A 174 14.11 -10.86 23.08
C PRO A 174 14.88 -11.60 21.99
N PHE A 175 15.31 -10.85 20.99
CA PHE A 175 16.19 -11.29 19.92
C PHE A 175 17.41 -10.36 19.86
N HIS A 176 18.58 -10.89 20.20
CA HIS A 176 19.82 -10.11 20.17
C HIS A 176 20.45 -10.18 18.78
N SER A 177 20.52 -9.04 18.11
CA SER A 177 21.07 -8.90 16.77
C SER A 177 22.57 -8.60 16.81
N GLY A 178 23.31 -9.09 15.81
CA GLY A 178 24.70 -8.71 15.55
C GLY A 178 24.87 -7.31 14.95
N LEU A 179 23.79 -6.62 14.56
CA LEU A 179 23.83 -5.26 14.04
C LEU A 179 24.20 -4.27 15.17
N GLU A 180 25.27 -3.49 14.97
CA GLU A 180 25.65 -2.42 15.90
C GLU A 180 24.57 -1.33 15.97
N TRP A 181 24.25 -0.88 17.18
CA TRP A 181 23.23 0.13 17.43
C TRP A 181 23.49 1.43 16.65
N GLU A 182 24.71 1.95 16.68
CA GLU A 182 25.10 3.18 15.98
C GLU A 182 24.86 3.09 14.46
N ARG A 183 25.01 1.90 13.88
CA ARG A 183 24.71 1.68 12.47
C ARG A 183 23.21 1.63 12.20
N SER A 184 22.44 1.04 13.12
CA SER A 184 20.98 0.95 12.96
C SER A 184 20.29 2.32 12.92
N THR A 185 20.86 3.35 13.56
CA THR A 185 20.26 4.70 13.59
C THR A 185 20.40 5.45 12.27
N THR A 186 21.37 5.09 11.42
CA THR A 186 21.60 5.72 10.11
C THR A 186 20.94 4.98 8.94
N MET A 187 20.39 3.80 9.19
CA MET A 187 19.78 2.96 8.17
C MET A 187 18.34 3.39 7.87
N THR A 188 17.95 3.26 6.61
CA THR A 188 16.55 3.39 6.19
C THR A 188 15.72 2.19 6.66
N GLU A 189 14.41 2.35 6.73
CA GLU A 189 13.47 1.27 7.09
C GLU A 189 13.67 -0.01 6.24
N GLY A 190 13.88 0.13 4.93
CA GLY A 190 14.07 -1.00 4.02
C GLY A 190 15.41 -1.71 4.23
N GLU A 191 16.47 -0.96 4.57
CA GLU A 191 17.76 -1.54 4.93
C GLU A 191 17.69 -2.29 6.26
N LEU A 192 16.98 -1.74 7.26
CA LEU A 192 16.71 -2.42 8.53
C LEU A 192 15.92 -3.71 8.29
N TRP A 193 14.84 -3.63 7.52
CA TRP A 193 14.02 -4.79 7.17
C TRP A 193 14.85 -5.88 6.49
N HIS A 194 15.65 -5.53 5.48
CA HIS A 194 16.50 -6.49 4.76
C HIS A 194 17.57 -7.12 5.67
N GLN A 195 18.19 -6.31 6.53
CA GLN A 195 19.19 -6.77 7.50
C GLN A 195 18.60 -7.81 8.46
N PHE A 196 17.47 -7.50 9.11
CA PHE A 196 16.86 -8.41 10.07
C PHE A 196 16.20 -9.62 9.41
N ALA A 197 15.60 -9.48 8.22
CA ALA A 197 15.12 -10.62 7.44
C ALA A 197 16.26 -11.59 7.13
N THR A 198 17.42 -11.07 6.70
CA THR A 198 18.62 -11.87 6.41
C THR A 198 19.13 -12.56 7.68
N GLU A 199 19.21 -11.83 8.79
CA GLU A 199 19.69 -12.37 10.06
C GLU A 199 18.77 -13.47 10.62
N LEU A 200 17.45 -13.28 10.55
CA LEU A 200 16.48 -14.29 10.97
C LEU A 200 16.62 -15.58 10.16
N LEU A 201 16.74 -15.46 8.83
CA LEU A 201 16.99 -16.60 7.94
C LEU A 201 18.31 -17.32 8.26
N GLN A 202 19.37 -16.57 8.52
CA GLN A 202 20.69 -17.13 8.86
C GLN A 202 20.72 -17.81 10.22
N SER A 203 19.92 -17.32 11.19
CA SER A 203 19.87 -17.87 12.54
C SER A 203 19.39 -19.33 12.58
N LYS A 204 18.59 -19.75 11.59
CA LYS A 204 17.91 -21.06 11.53
C LYS A 204 17.08 -21.39 12.78
N ARG A 205 16.77 -20.39 13.62
CA ARG A 205 15.96 -20.55 14.83
C ARG A 205 14.48 -20.74 14.52
N TYR A 206 14.03 -20.17 13.40
CA TYR A 206 12.64 -20.20 12.95
C TYR A 206 12.58 -20.80 11.54
N ASP A 207 11.64 -21.73 11.33
CA ASP A 207 11.30 -22.21 9.99
C ASP A 207 10.45 -21.15 9.29
N MET A 208 11.07 -20.26 8.52
CA MET A 208 10.40 -19.13 7.88
C MET A 208 9.36 -19.53 6.82
N GLU A 209 9.26 -20.82 6.46
CA GLU A 209 8.14 -21.33 5.64
C GLU A 209 6.86 -21.54 6.45
N ARG A 210 6.97 -21.67 7.77
CA ARG A 210 5.88 -21.96 8.71
C ARG A 210 5.67 -20.88 9.77
N VAL A 211 6.73 -20.14 10.09
CA VAL A 211 6.75 -19.10 11.11
C VAL A 211 6.80 -17.74 10.43
N LYS A 212 5.86 -16.87 10.78
CA LYS A 212 5.92 -15.43 10.46
C LYS A 212 6.38 -14.67 11.69
N VAL A 213 7.19 -13.63 11.49
CA VAL A 213 7.79 -12.86 12.58
C VAL A 213 7.24 -11.45 12.61
N VAL A 214 6.95 -10.96 13.82
CA VAL A 214 6.60 -9.55 14.08
C VAL A 214 7.69 -8.95 14.97
N GLY A 215 8.64 -8.24 14.37
CA GLY A 215 9.82 -7.70 15.03
C GLY A 215 9.63 -6.25 15.49
N PHE A 216 10.12 -5.92 16.69
CA PHE A 216 10.04 -4.59 17.29
C PHE A 216 11.44 -4.12 17.70
N LEU A 217 11.91 -3.01 17.13
CA LEU A 217 13.27 -2.48 17.34
C LEU A 217 13.37 -1.71 18.65
N SER A 218 14.15 -2.23 19.59
CA SER A 218 14.44 -1.52 20.85
C SER A 218 15.14 -0.18 20.64
N SER A 219 15.93 -0.05 19.57
CA SER A 219 16.79 1.09 19.28
C SER A 219 16.09 2.29 18.65
N THR A 220 14.77 2.26 18.49
CA THR A 220 14.02 3.41 17.98
C THR A 220 14.12 4.59 18.94
N HIS A 221 14.59 5.72 18.43
CA HIS A 221 14.77 6.94 19.21
C HIS A 221 14.20 8.15 18.47
N PHE A 222 13.49 9.01 19.19
CA PHE A 222 12.96 10.27 18.70
C PHE A 222 13.59 11.44 19.45
N ASP A 223 14.20 12.38 18.72
CA ASP A 223 14.96 13.51 19.29
C ASP A 223 14.07 14.61 19.89
N GLY A 224 12.76 14.57 19.64
CA GLY A 224 11.83 15.61 20.08
C GLY A 224 11.72 16.79 19.10
N ILE A 225 10.56 17.44 19.12
CA ILE A 225 10.27 18.63 18.30
C ILE A 225 10.35 19.88 19.17
N SER A 226 11.33 20.74 18.87
CA SER A 226 11.54 22.04 19.50
C SER A 226 11.35 23.21 18.53
N ASP A 227 11.34 22.94 17.22
CA ASP A 227 11.18 23.93 16.14
C ASP A 227 9.71 24.26 15.83
N GLY A 228 8.76 23.56 16.47
CA GLY A 228 7.32 23.73 16.27
C GLY A 228 6.79 23.11 14.96
N ASP A 229 7.62 22.46 14.16
CA ASP A 229 7.21 21.74 12.96
C ASP A 229 6.82 20.30 13.33
N TYR A 230 5.51 20.08 13.44
CA TYR A 230 4.92 18.77 13.73
C TYR A 230 4.49 18.02 12.47
N SER A 231 5.05 18.37 11.31
CA SER A 231 4.81 17.61 10.08
C SER A 231 5.38 16.20 10.21
N TYR A 232 4.74 15.26 9.52
CA TYR A 232 5.22 13.87 9.46
C TYR A 232 6.65 13.78 8.92
N GLU A 233 7.02 14.63 7.97
CA GLU A 233 8.39 14.70 7.45
C GLU A 233 9.40 15.07 8.55
N ASN A 234 9.07 16.04 9.41
CA ASN A 234 9.96 16.42 10.51
C ASN A 234 10.02 15.34 11.59
N ILE A 235 8.87 14.74 11.93
CA ILE A 235 8.79 13.61 12.86
C ILE A 235 9.71 12.47 12.37
N ARG A 236 9.62 12.10 11.09
CA ARG A 236 10.46 11.07 10.48
C ARG A 236 11.94 11.42 10.50
N LYS A 237 12.32 12.65 10.16
CA LYS A 237 13.73 13.10 10.21
C LYS A 237 14.32 13.04 11.61
N LYS A 238 13.50 13.30 12.63
CA LYS A 238 13.88 13.26 14.05
C LYS A 238 13.74 11.87 14.69
N THR A 239 13.35 10.85 13.92
CA THR A 239 13.20 9.47 14.41
C THR A 239 14.26 8.58 13.75
N THR A 240 15.12 7.99 14.56
CA THR A 240 16.16 7.05 14.11
C THR A 240 15.84 5.62 14.54
N GLY A 241 16.45 4.63 13.86
CA GLY A 241 16.28 3.21 14.21
C GLY A 241 14.83 2.74 14.15
N HIS A 242 14.05 3.27 13.20
CA HIS A 242 12.61 3.01 13.07
C HIS A 242 12.31 2.33 11.73
N ALA A 243 11.36 1.40 11.75
CA ALA A 243 10.75 0.81 10.57
C ALA A 243 9.24 0.67 10.77
N ALA A 244 8.49 0.60 9.68
CA ALA A 244 7.11 0.15 9.64
C ALA A 244 6.89 -0.52 8.29
N LEU A 245 7.33 -1.78 8.16
CA LEU A 245 7.35 -2.50 6.88
C LEU A 245 6.97 -3.98 7.07
N GLY A 246 6.08 -4.47 6.21
CA GLY A 246 5.62 -5.84 6.16
C GLY A 246 5.76 -6.48 4.79
N GLY A 247 6.19 -7.73 4.77
CA GLY A 247 6.28 -8.54 3.56
C GLY A 247 7.07 -9.82 3.83
N GLY A 248 7.07 -10.78 2.89
CA GLY A 248 8.01 -11.92 2.92
C GLY A 248 8.08 -12.75 4.23
N GLY A 249 7.08 -12.67 5.12
CA GLY A 249 7.07 -13.33 6.43
C GLY A 249 7.58 -12.49 7.62
N LEU A 250 8.03 -11.25 7.42
CA LEU A 250 8.46 -10.34 8.48
C LEU A 250 7.68 -9.03 8.44
N ALA A 251 7.06 -8.66 9.56
CA ALA A 251 6.60 -7.30 9.84
C ALA A 251 7.55 -6.66 10.85
N LEU A 252 8.16 -5.52 10.52
CA LEU A 252 9.18 -4.86 11.34
C LEU A 252 8.71 -3.46 11.76
N PHE A 253 8.81 -3.17 13.05
CA PHE A 253 8.33 -1.94 13.67
C PHE A 253 9.36 -1.29 14.56
N GLY A 254 9.37 0.05 14.59
CA GLY A 254 10.02 0.80 15.66
C GLY A 254 9.15 0.91 16.92
N THR A 255 9.77 1.04 18.10
CA THR A 255 9.07 1.12 19.39
C THR A 255 8.82 2.53 19.91
N GLY A 256 8.87 3.55 19.04
CA GLY A 256 8.82 4.96 19.46
C GLY A 256 7.56 5.36 20.24
N CYS A 257 6.43 4.66 20.03
CA CYS A 257 5.19 4.88 20.78
C CYS A 257 4.84 3.77 21.79
N LEU A 258 5.76 2.84 22.08
CA LEU A 258 5.51 1.73 23.01
C LEU A 258 5.21 2.22 24.44
N TYR A 259 5.58 3.46 24.77
CA TYR A 259 5.24 4.12 26.03
C TYR A 259 3.72 4.30 26.24
N THR A 260 2.91 4.30 25.17
CA THR A 260 1.44 4.43 25.26
C THR A 260 0.72 3.09 25.35
N TRP A 261 1.41 1.99 25.06
CA TRP A 261 0.80 0.66 25.02
C TRP A 261 0.54 0.15 26.44
N PRO A 262 -0.64 -0.43 26.71
CA PRO A 262 -0.98 -0.97 28.02
C PRO A 262 -0.14 -2.21 28.34
N PRO A 263 0.32 -2.38 29.58
CA PRO A 263 1.12 -3.55 29.98
C PRO A 263 0.28 -4.76 30.41
N ALA A 264 -1.03 -4.57 30.59
CA ALA A 264 -1.96 -5.59 31.09
C ALA A 264 -3.34 -5.43 30.42
N LEU A 265 -4.08 -6.53 30.31
CA LEU A 265 -5.34 -6.58 29.56
C LEU A 265 -6.37 -5.61 30.13
N GLU A 266 -6.43 -5.50 31.45
CA GLU A 266 -7.38 -4.69 32.22
C GLU A 266 -7.30 -3.19 31.91
N ALA A 267 -6.14 -2.72 31.42
CA ALA A 267 -5.90 -1.32 31.08
C ALA A 267 -6.17 -0.98 29.61
N VAL A 268 -6.57 -1.94 28.77
CA VAL A 268 -6.62 -1.75 27.31
C VAL A 268 -7.66 -0.71 26.88
N CYS A 269 -8.89 -0.81 27.37
CA CYS A 269 -9.96 0.14 27.02
C CYS A 269 -9.67 1.55 27.55
N ASP A 270 -9.09 1.65 28.75
CA ASP A 270 -8.65 2.93 29.33
C ASP A 270 -7.50 3.53 28.50
N ALA A 271 -6.54 2.71 28.04
CA ALA A 271 -5.45 3.16 27.19
C ALA A 271 -5.98 3.73 25.86
N PHE A 272 -6.90 3.04 25.17
CA PHE A 272 -7.53 3.55 23.94
C PHE A 272 -8.32 4.85 24.15
N THR A 273 -8.93 5.03 25.33
CA THR A 273 -9.72 6.22 25.64
C THR A 273 -8.91 7.36 26.24
N SER A 274 -7.66 7.11 26.63
CA SER A 274 -6.77 8.10 27.26
C SER A 274 -6.67 9.39 26.46
N GLN A 275 -7.02 10.50 27.13
CA GLN A 275 -6.90 11.86 26.61
C GLN A 275 -5.60 12.55 27.06
N GLN A 276 -4.68 11.79 27.67
CA GLN A 276 -3.39 12.32 28.07
C GLN A 276 -2.63 12.85 26.85
N PRO A 277 -2.19 14.12 26.86
CA PRO A 277 -1.48 14.70 25.74
C PRO A 277 -0.05 14.13 25.63
N VAL A 278 0.43 13.99 24.40
CA VAL A 278 1.83 13.62 24.12
C VAL A 278 2.72 14.86 24.23
N ASP A 279 3.78 14.77 25.05
CA ASP A 279 4.87 15.76 25.04
C ASP A 279 5.75 15.55 23.80
N CYS A 280 5.36 16.19 22.70
CA CYS A 280 6.03 16.08 21.41
C CYS A 280 7.46 16.65 21.42
N GLY A 281 7.85 17.37 22.48
CA GLY A 281 9.22 17.83 22.70
C GLY A 281 10.17 16.72 23.14
N LYS A 282 9.64 15.57 23.59
CA LYS A 282 10.43 14.45 24.14
C LYS A 282 10.02 13.07 23.62
N LEU A 283 8.75 12.92 23.24
CA LEU A 283 8.15 11.64 22.90
C LEU A 283 7.54 11.67 21.50
N LEU A 284 7.66 10.54 20.80
CA LEU A 284 7.10 10.39 19.46
C LEU A 284 5.57 10.44 19.50
N ASP A 285 4.98 11.33 18.71
CA ASP A 285 3.54 11.35 18.43
C ASP A 285 3.25 10.73 17.06
N ASP A 286 2.85 9.46 17.06
CA ASP A 286 2.32 8.77 15.88
C ASP A 286 0.84 8.47 16.06
N SER A 287 0.06 9.50 16.40
CA SER A 287 -1.37 9.39 16.66
C SER A 287 -2.25 9.86 15.51
N ASN A 288 -1.68 10.07 14.32
CA ASN A 288 -2.33 10.78 13.22
C ASN A 288 -2.92 12.14 13.67
N TYR A 289 -2.07 12.97 14.27
CA TYR A 289 -2.39 14.33 14.76
C TYR A 289 -3.44 14.43 15.87
N ARG A 290 -3.80 13.32 16.53
CA ARG A 290 -4.69 13.32 17.71
C ARG A 290 -3.97 13.83 18.97
N ARG A 291 -2.64 13.74 19.01
CA ARG A 291 -1.74 14.15 20.11
C ARG A 291 -2.11 13.59 21.47
N THR A 292 -2.69 12.39 21.50
CA THR A 292 -3.10 11.73 22.73
C THR A 292 -2.50 10.34 22.83
N TYR A 293 -2.29 9.86 24.05
CA TYR A 293 -1.79 8.51 24.28
C TYR A 293 -2.69 7.46 23.65
N GLY A 294 -4.02 7.60 23.80
CA GLY A 294 -4.97 6.69 23.15
C GLY A 294 -4.93 6.76 21.64
N GLY A 295 -4.71 7.94 21.06
CA GLY A 295 -4.52 8.09 19.62
C GLY A 295 -3.24 7.42 19.11
N CYS A 296 -2.12 7.58 19.84
CA CYS A 296 -0.86 6.92 19.51
C CYS A 296 -1.00 5.39 19.59
N PHE A 297 -1.61 4.88 20.66
CA PHE A 297 -1.84 3.44 20.82
C PHE A 297 -2.71 2.90 19.68
N ALA A 298 -3.80 3.60 19.32
CA ALA A 298 -4.67 3.21 18.22
C ALA A 298 -3.96 3.17 16.85
N THR A 299 -3.29 4.26 16.44
CA THR A 299 -2.59 4.32 15.14
C THR A 299 -1.47 3.29 15.07
N THR A 300 -0.65 3.16 16.12
CA THR A 300 0.48 2.23 16.09
C THR A 300 0.06 0.78 16.13
N LEU A 301 -0.98 0.41 16.91
CA LEU A 301 -1.56 -0.93 16.85
C LEU A 301 -2.20 -1.21 15.48
N GLY A 302 -2.85 -0.21 14.88
CA GLY A 302 -3.40 -0.26 13.53
C GLY A 302 -2.32 -0.50 12.47
N SER A 303 -1.20 0.20 12.57
CA SER A 303 -0.05 0.01 11.70
C SER A 303 0.51 -1.40 11.83
N VAL A 304 0.56 -1.95 13.06
CA VAL A 304 0.94 -3.34 13.27
C VAL A 304 -0.01 -4.31 12.57
N CYS A 305 -1.32 -4.08 12.70
CA CYS A 305 -2.35 -4.85 12.01
C CYS A 305 -2.17 -4.83 10.48
N HIS A 306 -1.84 -3.67 9.92
CA HIS A 306 -1.66 -3.44 8.48
C HIS A 306 -0.46 -4.20 7.92
N GLU A 307 0.73 -4.03 8.49
CA GLU A 307 1.93 -4.72 7.96
C GLU A 307 1.87 -6.22 8.21
N MET A 308 1.25 -6.67 9.32
CA MET A 308 0.93 -8.09 9.49
C MET A 308 0.04 -8.59 8.35
N GLY A 309 -0.92 -7.79 7.88
CA GLY A 309 -1.72 -8.08 6.69
C GLY A 309 -0.85 -8.35 5.46
N HIS A 310 0.19 -7.55 5.21
CA HIS A 310 1.16 -7.82 4.14
C HIS A 310 1.93 -9.13 4.34
N THR A 311 2.28 -9.48 5.59
CA THR A 311 2.88 -10.79 5.86
C THR A 311 1.93 -11.95 5.57
N PHE A 312 0.61 -11.73 5.65
CA PHE A 312 -0.45 -12.67 5.23
C PHE A 312 -0.88 -12.47 3.77
N ASP A 313 0.00 -11.91 2.95
CA ASP A 313 -0.17 -11.77 1.51
C ASP A 313 -1.33 -10.85 1.08
N LEU A 314 -1.79 -9.96 1.95
CA LEU A 314 -2.74 -8.92 1.59
C LEU A 314 -2.05 -7.79 0.82
N GLY A 315 -2.68 -7.35 -0.27
CA GLY A 315 -2.30 -6.12 -0.97
C GLY A 315 -3.01 -4.90 -0.39
N HIS A 316 -2.57 -3.70 -0.76
CA HIS A 316 -3.30 -2.48 -0.43
C HIS A 316 -4.66 -2.44 -1.11
N THR A 317 -5.63 -1.83 -0.43
CA THR A 317 -6.97 -1.60 -0.97
C THR A 317 -7.27 -0.09 -1.05
N PRO A 318 -8.07 0.36 -2.04
CA PRO A 318 -8.36 1.78 -2.23
C PRO A 318 -9.48 2.32 -1.31
N ASP A 319 -10.00 1.48 -0.41
CA ASP A 319 -11.10 1.79 0.51
C ASP A 319 -10.57 2.11 1.92
N SER A 320 -11.47 2.43 2.84
CA SER A 320 -11.12 2.67 4.25
C SER A 320 -11.06 1.39 5.08
N SER A 321 -10.61 0.30 4.48
CA SER A 321 -10.33 -0.94 5.22
C SER A 321 -9.00 -0.84 5.97
N ILE A 322 -8.69 -1.84 6.80
CA ILE A 322 -7.39 -1.97 7.47
C ILE A 322 -6.23 -1.94 6.46
N MET A 323 -6.41 -2.50 5.26
CA MET A 323 -5.39 -2.50 4.19
C MET A 323 -5.42 -1.24 3.30
N GLY A 324 -6.25 -0.26 3.65
CA GLY A 324 -6.26 1.09 3.08
C GLY A 324 -5.95 2.12 4.16
N ASP A 325 -6.78 3.15 4.30
CA ASP A 325 -6.57 4.24 5.29
C ASP A 325 -7.31 4.05 6.63
N GLY A 326 -7.99 2.91 6.83
CA GLY A 326 -8.86 2.66 7.98
C GLY A 326 -8.16 2.23 9.27
N PHE A 327 -6.87 1.87 9.23
CA PHE A 327 -6.17 1.27 10.37
C PHE A 327 -5.98 2.23 11.55
N ASP A 328 -5.96 3.54 11.33
CA ASP A 328 -5.80 4.56 12.39
C ASP A 328 -6.91 4.53 13.44
N SER A 329 -8.10 4.05 13.06
CA SER A 329 -9.30 4.04 13.93
C SER A 329 -9.59 2.66 14.51
N ILE A 330 -8.56 1.80 14.64
CA ILE A 330 -8.70 0.43 15.16
C ILE A 330 -9.32 0.41 16.57
N ASP A 331 -9.16 1.49 17.34
CA ASP A 331 -9.76 1.65 18.66
C ASP A 331 -11.28 1.55 18.64
N TYR A 332 -11.95 1.93 17.53
CA TYR A 332 -13.40 1.80 17.43
C TYR A 332 -13.87 0.35 17.52
N ALA A 333 -13.04 -0.62 17.12
CA ALA A 333 -13.33 -2.04 17.32
C ALA A 333 -13.35 -2.43 18.80
N PHE A 334 -12.61 -1.75 19.66
CA PHE A 334 -12.49 -2.11 21.08
C PHE A 334 -13.29 -1.21 22.01
N VAL A 335 -13.47 0.06 21.69
CA VAL A 335 -14.15 1.05 22.56
C VAL A 335 -15.34 1.75 21.90
N GLY A 336 -15.62 1.42 20.64
CA GLY A 336 -16.74 1.97 19.87
C GLY A 336 -16.48 3.39 19.36
N PRO A 337 -17.35 3.90 18.46
CA PRO A 337 -17.22 5.25 17.94
C PRO A 337 -17.56 6.28 19.02
N ARG A 338 -16.75 7.34 19.15
CA ARG A 338 -16.98 8.40 20.13
C ARG A 338 -18.16 9.31 19.71
N VAL A 339 -19.04 9.67 20.65
CA VAL A 339 -20.21 10.56 20.41
C VAL A 339 -19.76 11.97 20.06
N GLY A 340 -20.35 12.53 19.00
CA GLY A 340 -19.97 13.82 18.39
C GLY A 340 -19.68 13.72 16.89
N CYS A 341 -19.48 12.49 16.39
CA CYS A 341 -19.17 12.16 14.99
C CYS A 341 -20.39 11.64 14.20
N ARG A 342 -21.61 12.09 14.51
CA ARG A 342 -22.81 11.75 13.73
C ARG A 342 -23.18 12.95 12.84
N GLY A 343 -22.65 12.93 11.63
CA GLY A 343 -22.89 13.95 10.61
C GLY A 343 -21.58 14.61 10.17
N SER A 344 -21.06 14.17 9.02
CA SER A 344 -19.71 14.46 8.51
C SER A 344 -18.60 13.67 9.19
N VAL A 345 -17.71 13.12 8.36
CA VAL A 345 -16.41 12.56 8.73
C VAL A 345 -15.63 13.67 9.43
N ARG A 346 -15.80 13.80 10.75
CA ARG A 346 -14.92 14.56 11.61
C ARG A 346 -14.44 13.61 12.68
N ALA A 347 -13.29 13.00 12.40
CA ALA A 347 -12.34 12.52 13.41
C ALA A 347 -12.22 13.53 14.57
N PRO A 348 -11.74 13.12 15.76
CA PRO A 348 -11.47 14.04 16.87
C PRO A 348 -10.83 15.34 16.34
N LYS A 349 -11.41 16.49 16.72
CA LYS A 349 -10.96 17.80 16.23
C LYS A 349 -9.45 17.88 16.40
N ARG A 350 -8.71 18.03 15.30
CA ARG A 350 -7.31 18.45 15.32
C ARG A 350 -7.23 19.66 16.26
N LEU A 351 -6.44 19.56 17.32
CA LEU A 351 -6.26 20.63 18.32
C LEU A 351 -5.54 21.85 17.74
N ILE A 352 -5.06 21.75 16.50
CA ILE A 352 -4.49 22.84 15.71
C ILE A 352 -5.37 23.04 14.48
N ASP A 353 -5.78 24.30 14.27
CA ASP A 353 -6.34 24.73 12.98
C ASP A 353 -5.20 24.76 11.96
N THR A 354 -4.92 23.61 11.35
CA THR A 354 -4.10 23.56 10.14
C THR A 354 -4.97 24.03 8.98
N LYS A 355 -5.31 25.31 8.93
CA LYS A 355 -5.39 25.95 7.62
C LYS A 355 -3.95 26.19 7.20
N PRO A 356 -3.37 25.36 6.33
CA PRO A 356 -2.15 25.80 5.67
C PRO A 356 -2.51 27.07 4.89
N HIS A 357 -1.77 28.15 5.10
CA HIS A 357 -1.72 29.24 4.12
C HIS A 357 -0.89 28.72 2.94
N GLY A 358 -1.49 27.82 2.15
CA GLY A 358 -0.84 27.12 1.04
C GLY A 358 -1.47 25.76 0.74
N LEU A 359 -1.47 25.34 -0.52
CA LEU A 359 -2.08 24.09 -1.01
C LEU A 359 -1.36 22.79 -0.59
N ALA A 360 -0.43 22.85 0.37
CA ALA A 360 0.16 21.68 1.01
C ALA A 360 -0.81 21.08 2.04
N GLY A 361 -1.83 20.41 1.50
CA GLY A 361 -2.93 19.82 2.26
C GLY A 361 -3.91 19.10 1.35
N ARG A 362 -3.41 18.34 0.38
CA ARG A 362 -4.21 17.48 -0.50
C ARG A 362 -3.53 16.13 -0.73
N LEU A 363 -3.46 15.35 0.34
CA LEU A 363 -3.45 13.90 0.25
C LEU A 363 -4.76 13.42 0.90
N THR A 364 -5.85 13.68 0.17
CA THR A 364 -7.18 13.03 0.18
C THR A 364 -8.20 13.97 -0.50
N GLN A 365 -8.97 13.41 -1.46
CA GLN A 365 -10.17 13.94 -2.15
C GLN A 365 -9.93 14.92 -3.35
N LEU A 366 -10.51 14.77 -4.55
CA LEU A 366 -11.76 14.11 -4.97
C LEU A 366 -11.83 13.87 -6.51
N LYS A 367 -12.43 12.75 -6.92
CA LYS A 367 -13.56 12.74 -7.88
C LYS A 367 -14.55 11.64 -7.47
N ARG A 368 -15.79 12.02 -7.22
CA ARG A 368 -17.02 11.19 -7.31
C ARG A 368 -18.01 12.00 -8.17
N PRO A 369 -18.97 11.41 -8.90
CA PRO A 369 -19.60 10.10 -8.67
C PRO A 369 -19.77 9.22 -9.93
N GLY A 370 -19.96 7.90 -9.71
CA GLY A 370 -20.42 6.96 -10.74
C GLY A 370 -20.15 5.50 -10.36
N ASP A 371 -21.01 4.94 -9.49
CA ASP A 371 -21.59 3.57 -9.57
C ASP A 371 -22.00 2.98 -8.20
N VAL A 372 -21.47 3.50 -7.08
CA VAL A 372 -21.66 2.85 -5.77
C VAL A 372 -21.91 3.88 -4.64
N LEU A 373 -23.05 4.55 -4.75
CA LEU A 373 -23.97 4.78 -3.62
C LEU A 373 -24.28 3.45 -2.86
N ARG A 374 -23.88 2.32 -3.43
CA ARG A 374 -24.16 0.93 -3.08
C ARG A 374 -23.26 0.35 -1.96
N GLN A 375 -22.02 0.83 -1.73
CA GLN A 375 -21.20 0.51 -0.54
C GLN A 375 -21.55 1.41 0.65
N ARG A 376 -22.30 2.51 0.45
CA ARG A 376 -22.90 3.24 1.59
C ARG A 376 -23.86 2.37 2.42
N LEU A 377 -24.13 1.11 2.02
CA LEU A 377 -25.12 0.22 2.62
C LEU A 377 -24.55 -1.09 3.23
N GLU A 378 -23.31 -1.49 2.97
CA GLU A 378 -22.86 -2.88 3.24
C GLU A 378 -22.02 -3.12 4.50
N ALA A 379 -21.64 -2.09 5.26
CA ALA A 379 -21.19 -2.27 6.66
C ALA A 379 -22.02 -1.44 7.62
N LYS A 380 -23.35 -1.57 7.52
CA LYS A 380 -24.32 -0.91 8.43
C LYS A 380 -24.41 -1.59 9.81
N HIS A 381 -23.40 -2.37 10.24
CA HIS A 381 -23.50 -3.18 11.47
C HIS A 381 -22.27 -3.23 12.41
N ASN A 382 -21.09 -2.74 12.03
CA ASN A 382 -19.91 -2.77 12.93
C ASN A 382 -19.15 -1.46 12.88
N ASP A 383 -18.52 -1.13 14.01
CA ASP A 383 -17.62 0.00 14.39
C ASP A 383 -16.81 0.81 13.35
N GLY A 384 -16.88 0.51 12.06
CA GLY A 384 -16.14 1.19 11.00
C GLY A 384 -14.78 0.56 10.72
N VAL A 385 -14.37 -0.46 11.48
CA VAL A 385 -13.11 -1.19 11.29
C VAL A 385 -13.40 -2.52 10.60
N PHE A 386 -12.80 -2.75 9.42
CA PHE A 386 -13.02 -3.95 8.62
C PHE A 386 -11.82 -4.28 7.73
N PHE A 387 -11.69 -5.55 7.34
CA PHE A 387 -10.93 -5.94 6.15
C PHE A 387 -11.82 -5.84 4.93
N ALA A 388 -11.31 -5.36 3.79
CA ALA A 388 -12.06 -5.41 2.55
C ALA A 388 -12.51 -6.86 2.25
N PRO A 389 -13.67 -7.10 1.60
CA PRO A 389 -14.19 -8.45 1.39
C PRO A 389 -13.18 -9.41 0.73
N ILE A 390 -12.38 -8.91 -0.21
CA ILE A 390 -11.32 -9.70 -0.85
C ILE A 390 -10.19 -10.05 0.12
N SER A 391 -9.77 -9.11 0.98
CA SER A 391 -8.77 -9.35 2.03
C SER A 391 -9.27 -10.37 3.04
N ALA A 392 -10.52 -10.24 3.50
CA ALA A 392 -11.15 -11.20 4.40
C ALA A 392 -11.22 -12.61 3.79
N ARG A 393 -11.51 -12.69 2.48
CA ARG A 393 -11.49 -13.95 1.74
C ARG A 393 -10.09 -14.54 1.63
N THR A 394 -9.07 -13.73 1.32
CA THR A 394 -7.67 -14.19 1.28
C THR A 394 -7.26 -14.76 2.64
N LEU A 395 -7.53 -14.05 3.74
CA LEU A 395 -7.24 -14.54 5.08
C LEU A 395 -8.01 -15.84 5.42
N SER A 396 -9.27 -15.99 5.00
CA SER A 396 -10.07 -17.17 5.36
C SER A 396 -9.59 -18.49 4.74
N TYR A 397 -8.86 -18.43 3.63
CA TYR A 397 -8.19 -19.57 2.99
C TYR A 397 -6.67 -19.61 3.26
N HIS A 398 -6.08 -18.56 3.83
CA HIS A 398 -4.66 -18.52 4.14
C HIS A 398 -4.28 -19.57 5.21
N ARG A 399 -3.15 -20.27 5.03
CA ARG A 399 -2.77 -21.42 5.88
C ARG A 399 -2.64 -21.08 7.36
N TRP A 400 -2.15 -19.88 7.69
CA TRP A 400 -2.01 -19.41 9.07
C TRP A 400 -3.35 -19.24 9.81
N PHE A 401 -4.47 -19.20 9.10
CA PHE A 401 -5.81 -19.00 9.68
C PHE A 401 -6.63 -20.29 9.76
N ASN A 402 -6.08 -21.40 9.28
CA ASN A 402 -6.79 -22.67 9.15
C ASN A 402 -6.11 -23.77 10.00
N HIS A 403 -6.93 -24.40 10.85
CA HIS A 403 -6.45 -25.30 11.92
C HIS A 403 -6.35 -26.76 11.43
N HIS A 404 -7.09 -27.11 10.37
CA HIS A 404 -7.15 -28.46 9.83
C HIS A 404 -6.79 -28.47 8.35
N HIS A 405 -5.51 -28.35 8.02
CA HIS A 405 -5.09 -28.83 6.70
C HIS A 405 -4.97 -30.35 6.77
N ARG A 406 -5.60 -31.03 5.80
CA ARG A 406 -5.30 -32.42 5.45
C ARG A 406 -3.82 -32.48 5.07
N ALA A 407 -2.95 -32.61 6.06
CA ALA A 407 -1.55 -32.87 5.84
C ALA A 407 -1.47 -34.21 5.10
N GLY A 408 -1.03 -34.17 3.83
CA GLY A 408 -0.39 -35.34 3.25
C GLY A 408 0.73 -35.79 4.20
N SER A 409 1.04 -37.08 4.23
CA SER A 409 1.84 -37.79 5.24
C SER A 409 3.22 -37.21 5.62
N ASN A 410 3.65 -36.08 5.03
CA ASN A 410 4.91 -35.39 5.33
C ASN A 410 4.77 -33.90 5.69
N GLY A 411 3.56 -33.35 5.86
CA GLY A 411 3.38 -31.96 6.33
C GLY A 411 3.91 -30.86 5.39
N LEU A 412 4.22 -31.20 4.13
CA LEU A 412 4.56 -30.27 3.05
C LEU A 412 3.33 -29.97 2.18
N PRO A 413 3.34 -28.86 1.40
CA PRO A 413 2.23 -28.47 0.52
C PRO A 413 1.80 -29.62 -0.40
N SER A 414 0.57 -30.09 -0.27
CA SER A 414 -0.02 -31.06 -1.20
C SER A 414 -0.61 -30.33 -2.41
N GLY A 415 0.22 -29.64 -3.19
CA GLY A 415 -0.22 -28.91 -4.38
C GLY A 415 0.60 -27.66 -4.66
N SER A 416 0.58 -27.25 -5.91
CA SER A 416 1.22 -26.05 -6.45
C SER A 416 0.29 -25.38 -7.45
N MET A 417 0.32 -24.05 -7.48
CA MET A 417 -0.35 -23.29 -8.53
C MET A 417 0.70 -22.88 -9.55
N GLN A 418 0.38 -23.06 -10.84
CA GLN A 418 1.27 -22.70 -11.94
C GLN A 418 0.59 -21.67 -12.83
N PHE A 419 1.40 -20.76 -13.39
CA PHE A 419 0.96 -19.79 -14.38
C PHE A 419 1.64 -20.07 -15.71
N ASP A 420 0.84 -20.44 -16.72
CA ASP A 420 1.32 -20.52 -18.09
C ASP A 420 1.26 -19.13 -18.73
N HIS A 421 2.43 -18.57 -19.04
CA HIS A 421 2.54 -17.25 -19.65
C HIS A 421 2.01 -17.18 -21.10
N GLY A 422 2.03 -18.30 -21.84
CA GLY A 422 1.58 -18.39 -23.22
C GLY A 422 0.05 -18.42 -23.32
N THR A 423 -0.59 -19.27 -22.52
CA THR A 423 -2.06 -19.35 -22.45
C THR A 423 -2.67 -18.33 -21.50
N ARG A 424 -1.86 -17.76 -20.60
CA ARG A 424 -2.24 -16.84 -19.52
C ARG A 424 -3.17 -17.49 -18.50
N THR A 425 -2.96 -18.77 -18.25
CA THR A 425 -3.84 -19.60 -17.43
C THR A 425 -3.14 -19.98 -16.14
N VAL A 426 -3.83 -19.75 -15.03
CA VAL A 426 -3.51 -20.31 -13.72
C VAL A 426 -4.10 -21.71 -13.66
N MET A 427 -3.31 -22.69 -13.23
CA MET A 427 -3.73 -24.07 -13.03
C MET A 427 -3.35 -24.54 -11.63
N CYS A 428 -4.30 -25.13 -10.91
CA CYS A 428 -4.03 -25.81 -9.65
C CYS A 428 -3.61 -27.26 -9.93
N SER A 429 -2.52 -27.72 -9.30
CA SER A 429 -2.23 -29.15 -9.25
C SER A 429 -3.10 -29.84 -8.20
N ASN A 430 -3.39 -31.13 -8.42
CA ASN A 430 -4.15 -32.00 -7.51
C ASN A 430 -5.66 -31.71 -7.35
N GLY A 431 -6.27 -30.92 -8.25
CA GLY A 431 -7.73 -30.72 -8.27
C GLY A 431 -8.28 -29.73 -7.25
N SER A 432 -7.41 -28.96 -6.57
CA SER A 432 -7.86 -27.84 -5.72
C SER A 432 -8.56 -26.76 -6.54
N SER A 433 -9.55 -26.10 -5.94
CA SER A 433 -10.35 -25.07 -6.60
C SER A 433 -9.70 -23.70 -6.38
N ILE A 434 -9.51 -22.91 -7.44
CA ILE A 434 -9.11 -21.51 -7.31
C ILE A 434 -10.23 -20.76 -6.59
N VAL A 435 -9.91 -20.05 -5.51
CA VAL A 435 -10.91 -19.30 -4.72
C VAL A 435 -10.90 -17.81 -5.04
N LEU A 436 -9.75 -17.28 -5.49
CA LEU A 436 -9.61 -15.91 -5.93
C LEU A 436 -8.39 -15.70 -6.83
N ALA A 437 -8.44 -14.62 -7.62
CA ALA A 437 -7.30 -14.05 -8.32
C ALA A 437 -7.36 -12.52 -8.26
N GLU A 438 -6.21 -11.86 -8.17
CA GLU A 438 -6.06 -10.42 -8.08
C GLU A 438 -4.95 -9.93 -9.01
N LEU A 439 -5.16 -8.76 -9.61
CA LEU A 439 -4.09 -7.98 -10.22
C LEU A 439 -3.70 -6.86 -9.27
N ARG A 440 -2.43 -6.85 -8.87
CA ARG A 440 -1.84 -5.85 -8.00
C ARG A 440 -0.77 -5.08 -8.76
N THR A 441 -0.59 -3.80 -8.47
CA THR A 441 0.57 -3.07 -8.97
C THR A 441 1.84 -3.66 -8.35
N THR A 442 2.91 -3.73 -9.15
CA THR A 442 4.15 -4.42 -8.73
C THR A 442 4.98 -3.60 -7.74
N ASP A 443 4.81 -2.28 -7.73
CA ASP A 443 5.58 -1.34 -6.92
C ASP A 443 5.10 -1.26 -5.45
N ASN A 444 3.79 -1.24 -5.23
CA ASN A 444 3.21 -1.04 -3.90
C ASN A 444 2.09 -2.03 -3.57
N GLY A 445 1.85 -3.05 -4.40
CA GLY A 445 0.86 -4.10 -4.14
C GLY A 445 -0.59 -3.62 -4.16
N MET A 446 -0.90 -2.42 -4.67
CA MET A 446 -2.26 -1.88 -4.75
C MET A 446 -3.14 -2.73 -5.67
N MET A 447 -4.23 -3.26 -5.11
CA MET A 447 -5.20 -4.05 -5.86
C MET A 447 -5.89 -3.19 -6.94
N GLN A 448 -5.79 -3.63 -8.19
CA GLN A 448 -6.42 -3.00 -9.36
C GLN A 448 -7.70 -3.72 -9.77
N LYS A 449 -7.68 -5.06 -9.77
CA LYS A 449 -8.80 -5.92 -10.14
C LYS A 449 -8.77 -7.20 -9.32
N CYS A 450 -9.95 -7.77 -9.05
CA CYS A 450 -10.08 -9.08 -8.42
C CYS A 450 -11.16 -9.92 -9.10
N TRP A 451 -11.03 -11.23 -8.97
CA TRP A 451 -12.00 -12.24 -9.35
C TRP A 451 -12.13 -13.20 -8.16
N THR A 452 -13.36 -13.58 -7.84
CA THR A 452 -13.67 -14.51 -6.76
C THR A 452 -14.55 -15.63 -7.30
N PHE A 453 -14.32 -16.86 -6.85
CA PHE A 453 -15.02 -18.05 -7.37
C PHE A 453 -15.82 -18.69 -6.25
N GLN A 454 -17.14 -18.87 -6.39
CA GLN A 454 -17.97 -19.47 -5.34
C GLN A 454 -17.83 -21.01 -5.31
N GLU A 455 -17.82 -21.60 -4.12
CA GLU A 455 -18.06 -23.04 -3.97
C GLU A 455 -19.56 -23.31 -4.16
N GLY A 456 -19.93 -24.06 -5.21
CA GLY A 456 -21.26 -24.65 -5.34
C GLY A 456 -22.09 -24.25 -6.56
N GLN A 457 -21.67 -23.30 -7.40
CA GLN A 457 -22.31 -23.05 -8.71
C GLN A 457 -21.28 -23.07 -9.84
N GLN A 458 -21.42 -24.07 -10.72
CA GLN A 458 -20.51 -24.47 -11.80
C GLN A 458 -19.18 -25.07 -11.33
N ALA A 459 -18.66 -26.02 -12.11
CA ALA A 459 -17.52 -26.88 -11.77
C ALA A 459 -16.39 -26.11 -11.08
N SER A 460 -15.90 -26.64 -9.95
CA SER A 460 -14.72 -26.15 -9.23
C SER A 460 -13.68 -25.61 -10.21
N ALA A 461 -13.45 -24.30 -10.18
CA ALA A 461 -12.56 -23.64 -11.13
C ALA A 461 -11.11 -24.03 -10.81
N THR A 462 -10.65 -25.18 -11.30
CA THR A 462 -9.26 -25.63 -11.18
C THR A 462 -8.32 -24.84 -12.10
N THR A 463 -8.89 -24.08 -13.04
CA THR A 463 -8.18 -23.23 -13.99
C THR A 463 -8.80 -21.85 -14.09
N PHE A 464 -7.98 -20.81 -14.21
CA PHE A 464 -8.42 -19.44 -14.46
C PHE A 464 -7.56 -18.80 -15.55
N THR A 465 -8.18 -18.39 -16.65
CA THR A 465 -7.47 -17.66 -17.73
C THR A 465 -7.61 -16.17 -17.53
N LEU A 466 -6.48 -15.49 -17.34
CA LEU A 466 -6.43 -14.05 -17.14
C LEU A 466 -6.96 -13.33 -18.40
N PRO A 467 -8.05 -12.53 -18.32
CA PRO A 467 -8.61 -11.84 -19.47
C PRO A 467 -7.61 -10.90 -20.14
N ARG A 468 -7.67 -10.76 -21.47
CA ARG A 468 -6.81 -9.82 -22.19
C ARG A 468 -7.11 -8.39 -21.72
N LEU A 469 -6.15 -7.79 -21.03
CA LEU A 469 -6.25 -6.45 -20.46
C LEU A 469 -5.12 -5.59 -21.02
N PRO A 470 -5.38 -4.31 -21.31
CA PRO A 470 -4.30 -3.36 -21.58
C PRO A 470 -3.46 -3.16 -20.29
N ASN A 471 -2.17 -2.87 -20.44
CA ASN A 471 -1.26 -2.51 -19.34
C ASN A 471 -0.93 -3.62 -18.31
N LEU A 472 -0.68 -4.87 -18.78
CA LEU A 472 -0.16 -5.94 -17.91
C LEU A 472 1.30 -5.80 -17.42
N PRO A 473 2.26 -5.14 -18.10
CA PRO A 473 3.68 -5.24 -17.75
C PRO A 473 4.11 -4.47 -16.49
N TYR A 474 3.18 -4.05 -15.64
CA TYR A 474 3.44 -3.44 -14.33
C TYR A 474 2.59 -4.07 -13.21
N LEU A 475 1.92 -5.18 -13.52
CA LEU A 475 1.03 -5.87 -12.61
C LEU A 475 1.60 -7.23 -12.22
N THR A 476 1.38 -7.59 -10.96
CA THR A 476 1.59 -8.93 -10.43
C THR A 476 0.22 -9.61 -10.30
N LEU A 477 0.11 -10.80 -10.88
CA LEU A 477 -1.02 -11.69 -10.65
C LEU A 477 -0.82 -12.42 -9.33
N PHE A 478 -1.74 -12.23 -8.40
CA PHE A 478 -1.87 -13.00 -7.18
C PHE A 478 -3.04 -13.97 -7.35
N ALA A 479 -2.88 -15.24 -7.04
CA ALA A 479 -3.99 -16.19 -7.02
C ALA A 479 -3.86 -17.13 -5.84
N MET A 480 -5.00 -17.59 -5.33
CA MET A 480 -5.06 -18.50 -4.19
C MET A 480 -6.10 -19.59 -4.45
N ASP A 481 -5.81 -20.81 -4.00
CA ASP A 481 -6.73 -21.95 -4.03
C ASP A 481 -7.35 -22.25 -2.66
N ALA A 482 -8.28 -23.20 -2.63
CA ALA A 482 -9.01 -23.59 -1.43
C ALA A 482 -8.13 -24.25 -0.36
N ASP A 483 -6.96 -24.75 -0.74
CA ASP A 483 -5.96 -25.33 0.16
C ASP A 483 -4.93 -24.29 0.65
N GLY A 484 -5.14 -23.00 0.33
CA GLY A 484 -4.26 -21.92 0.74
C GLY A 484 -2.90 -21.91 0.04
N ASN A 485 -2.77 -22.58 -1.11
CA ASN A 485 -1.62 -22.40 -1.99
C ASN A 485 -1.72 -21.01 -2.64
N ILE A 486 -0.57 -20.36 -2.80
CA ILE A 486 -0.49 -19.00 -3.33
C ILE A 486 0.42 -18.99 -4.55
N LEU A 487 -0.04 -18.34 -5.61
CA LEU A 487 0.74 -18.00 -6.79
C LEU A 487 0.94 -16.49 -6.85
N LYS A 488 2.19 -16.06 -7.06
CA LYS A 488 2.54 -14.68 -7.42
C LYS A 488 3.31 -14.70 -8.73
N ALA A 489 2.70 -14.23 -9.81
CA ALA A 489 3.31 -14.22 -11.14
C ALA A 489 3.45 -12.78 -11.66
N ASN A 490 4.67 -12.38 -11.99
CA ASN A 490 4.93 -11.09 -12.62
C ASN A 490 4.53 -11.14 -14.11
N LEU A 491 3.71 -10.19 -14.55
CA LEU A 491 3.15 -10.18 -15.90
C LEU A 491 3.98 -9.36 -16.93
N CYS A 492 5.17 -8.89 -16.55
CA CYS A 492 6.12 -8.18 -17.43
C CYS A 492 6.46 -8.90 -18.74
N SER A 493 6.42 -10.24 -18.75
CA SER A 493 6.84 -11.09 -19.87
C SER A 493 5.72 -11.45 -20.87
N ILE A 494 4.46 -11.10 -20.59
CA ILE A 494 3.33 -11.38 -21.49
C ILE A 494 3.37 -10.37 -22.64
N SER A 495 4.15 -10.66 -23.68
CA SER A 495 4.22 -9.87 -24.91
C SER A 495 2.86 -9.81 -25.61
N THR A 496 2.49 -8.63 -26.12
CA THR A 496 1.39 -8.41 -27.07
C THR A 496 1.73 -8.99 -28.45
N ALA A 497 1.97 -10.30 -28.53
CA ALA A 497 2.09 -11.03 -29.78
C ALA A 497 0.76 -11.76 -30.06
N GLN A 498 -0.31 -11.01 -30.35
CA GLN A 498 -1.53 -11.49 -31.01
C GLN A 498 -2.53 -10.34 -31.25
N THR A 499 -2.08 -9.30 -31.97
CA THR A 499 -2.96 -8.31 -32.61
C THR A 499 -2.52 -8.14 -34.06
N SER A 500 -2.56 -9.23 -34.82
CA SER A 500 -2.52 -9.19 -36.29
C SER A 500 -3.33 -10.36 -36.85
N GLY A 501 -4.64 -10.30 -36.63
CA GLY A 501 -5.62 -11.10 -37.35
C GLY A 501 -6.71 -10.14 -37.79
N LYS A 502 -6.52 -9.48 -38.94
CA LYS A 502 -7.60 -8.77 -39.63
C LYS A 502 -8.71 -9.77 -39.93
N GLN A 503 -9.92 -9.53 -39.41
CA GLN A 503 -11.12 -9.95 -40.10
C GLN A 503 -12.22 -8.91 -39.86
N ALA A 504 -12.51 -8.19 -40.94
CA ALA A 504 -13.62 -7.26 -41.04
C ALA A 504 -14.93 -8.04 -40.94
N TYR A 505 -15.88 -7.57 -40.12
CA TYR A 505 -17.28 -7.91 -40.33
C TYR A 505 -18.20 -6.71 -40.13
N ARG A 506 -19.03 -6.55 -41.16
CA ARG A 506 -20.12 -5.60 -41.34
C ARG A 506 -21.20 -5.78 -40.28
N VAL A 507 -21.86 -4.68 -39.96
CA VAL A 507 -23.15 -4.57 -39.28
C VAL A 507 -24.19 -5.43 -40.00
N PHE A 508 -24.99 -6.23 -39.27
CA PHE A 508 -26.44 -6.40 -39.46
C PHE A 508 -27.10 -6.99 -38.19
N HIS A 509 -28.31 -6.53 -37.91
CA HIS A 509 -29.17 -6.92 -36.78
C HIS A 509 -29.99 -8.20 -37.06
N ALA A 510 -30.29 -8.90 -35.96
CA ALA A 510 -31.48 -9.71 -35.62
C ALA A 510 -31.87 -10.94 -36.46
N GLY A 511 -32.14 -12.06 -35.75
CA GLY A 511 -33.12 -13.06 -36.18
C GLY A 511 -32.71 -14.54 -36.07
N GLU A 512 -33.29 -15.21 -35.06
CA GLU A 512 -33.78 -16.61 -35.07
C GLU A 512 -32.81 -17.81 -35.02
N ASN A 513 -33.40 -18.91 -34.55
CA ASN A 513 -32.84 -20.09 -33.87
C ASN A 513 -32.54 -21.28 -34.84
N PRO A 514 -31.98 -22.43 -34.35
CA PRO A 514 -31.04 -23.33 -35.05
C PRO A 514 -31.75 -24.50 -35.78
N PRO A 515 -31.08 -25.45 -36.52
CA PRO A 515 -30.38 -26.61 -35.92
C PRO A 515 -29.25 -27.31 -36.76
N GLN A 516 -28.53 -28.21 -36.08
CA GLN A 516 -27.93 -29.52 -36.47
C GLN A 516 -27.52 -29.84 -37.94
N THR A 517 -26.29 -30.39 -38.11
CA THR A 517 -25.89 -31.71 -38.73
C THR A 517 -24.42 -31.63 -39.20
N GLN A 518 -23.49 -32.40 -38.63
CA GLN A 518 -23.04 -33.78 -38.94
C GLN A 518 -22.02 -33.92 -40.10
N PHE A 519 -20.90 -34.57 -39.75
CA PHE A 519 -20.06 -35.52 -40.52
C PHE A 519 -18.87 -35.08 -41.41
N ASN A 520 -17.68 -35.51 -40.93
CA ASN A 520 -16.68 -36.42 -41.54
C ASN A 520 -15.71 -36.03 -42.69
N LEU A 521 -14.43 -36.12 -42.30
CA LEU A 521 -13.33 -36.97 -42.82
C LEU A 521 -12.68 -36.75 -44.22
N LEU A 522 -11.34 -36.97 -44.17
CA LEU A 522 -10.40 -37.56 -45.17
C LEU A 522 -9.42 -36.66 -45.94
N THR A 523 -8.16 -36.73 -45.48
CA THR A 523 -6.89 -37.10 -46.19
C THR A 523 -6.48 -36.43 -47.51
N CYS A 524 -5.18 -36.07 -47.65
CA CYS A 524 -4.21 -36.88 -48.42
C CYS A 524 -2.76 -36.35 -48.31
N GLN A 525 -1.81 -37.28 -48.44
CA GLN A 525 -0.36 -37.17 -48.33
C GLN A 525 0.32 -36.58 -49.58
N LYS A 526 1.58 -36.11 -49.44
CA LYS A 526 2.74 -36.57 -50.24
C LYS A 526 4.09 -36.03 -49.74
N ARG A 527 5.10 -36.89 -49.79
CA ARG A 527 6.58 -36.74 -49.70
C ARG A 527 7.14 -37.44 -50.97
N PRO A 528 8.46 -37.58 -51.24
CA PRO A 528 9.70 -36.89 -50.78
C PRO A 528 10.69 -36.61 -51.97
N THR A 529 11.89 -36.07 -51.68
CA THR A 529 13.20 -36.62 -52.16
C THR A 529 14.41 -35.94 -51.49
N ARG A 530 15.55 -36.66 -51.48
CA ARG A 530 16.80 -36.48 -50.72
C ARG A 530 17.98 -36.39 -51.70
N ALA A 531 19.02 -35.61 -51.37
CA ALA A 531 20.39 -35.77 -51.91
C ALA A 531 21.42 -35.26 -50.88
N THR A 532 22.65 -35.77 -50.99
CA THR A 532 23.67 -35.90 -49.93
C THR A 532 25.02 -35.23 -50.26
N MET A 533 25.71 -34.79 -49.19
CA MET A 533 27.17 -34.65 -48.94
C MET A 533 28.04 -33.60 -49.67
N SER A 534 28.73 -32.74 -48.90
CA SER A 534 30.20 -32.71 -48.74
C SER A 534 30.62 -31.71 -47.66
N ASP A 535 31.81 -31.96 -47.11
CA ASP A 535 32.44 -31.39 -45.91
C ASP A 535 33.51 -30.37 -46.36
N GLU A 536 33.44 -29.13 -45.90
CA GLU A 536 34.53 -28.13 -46.03
C GLU A 536 34.62 -27.29 -44.74
N SER A 537 35.82 -27.33 -44.17
CA SER A 537 36.27 -26.59 -42.99
C SER A 537 36.34 -25.08 -43.24
N VAL A 538 35.71 -24.27 -42.37
CA VAL A 538 35.83 -22.81 -42.37
C VAL A 538 36.19 -22.33 -40.96
N GLU A 539 37.31 -21.60 -40.87
CA GLU A 539 37.80 -20.87 -39.69
C GLU A 539 36.78 -19.85 -39.15
N PRO A 540 36.84 -19.46 -37.86
CA PRO A 540 35.87 -18.53 -37.29
C PRO A 540 36.10 -17.11 -37.82
N THR A 541 35.22 -16.65 -38.72
CA THR A 541 35.10 -15.25 -39.10
C THR A 541 34.59 -14.42 -37.91
N ALA A 542 35.30 -13.34 -37.60
CA ALA A 542 34.91 -12.33 -36.62
C ALA A 542 33.49 -11.78 -36.89
N PRO A 543 32.74 -11.38 -35.85
CA PRO A 543 31.41 -10.80 -36.03
C PRO A 543 31.51 -9.45 -36.73
N SER A 544 30.75 -9.32 -37.81
CA SER A 544 30.55 -8.10 -38.61
C SER A 544 30.11 -6.91 -37.78
N ASP A 545 30.74 -5.75 -38.01
CA ASP A 545 30.38 -4.43 -37.49
C ASP A 545 28.90 -4.10 -37.71
N VAL A 546 28.13 -4.06 -36.62
CA VAL A 546 26.82 -3.41 -36.60
C VAL A 546 27.06 -1.95 -36.25
N VAL A 547 27.00 -1.06 -37.24
CA VAL A 547 26.93 0.39 -37.00
C VAL A 547 25.65 0.66 -36.21
N CYS A 548 25.79 1.04 -34.94
CA CYS A 548 24.65 1.39 -34.09
C CYS A 548 24.18 2.80 -34.47
N GLU A 549 23.08 2.91 -35.22
CA GLU A 549 22.43 4.20 -35.50
C GLU A 549 21.99 4.90 -34.21
N ALA A 550 22.02 6.24 -34.20
CA ALA A 550 21.61 7.07 -33.07
C ALA A 550 20.13 6.85 -32.74
N LYS A 551 19.80 6.61 -31.47
CA LYS A 551 18.39 6.49 -31.02
C LYS A 551 17.62 7.80 -31.09
N ILE A 552 18.32 8.95 -31.07
CA ILE A 552 17.70 10.27 -31.14
C ILE A 552 18.37 11.07 -32.24
N LEU A 553 17.58 11.49 -33.21
CA LEU A 553 17.98 12.40 -34.27
C LEU A 553 17.33 13.76 -34.03
N PHE A 554 18.09 14.71 -33.50
CA PHE A 554 17.54 16.01 -33.07
C PHE A 554 17.00 16.85 -34.24
N ARG A 555 17.52 16.66 -35.45
CA ARG A 555 16.96 17.29 -36.68
C ARG A 555 15.53 16.84 -37.00
N GLN A 556 15.10 15.69 -36.50
CA GLN A 556 13.75 15.17 -36.72
C GLN A 556 12.77 15.66 -35.65
N LEU A 557 13.28 16.23 -34.54
CA LEU A 557 12.44 16.81 -33.50
C LEU A 557 12.00 18.21 -33.90
N LYS A 558 10.73 18.51 -33.67
CA LYS A 558 10.18 19.85 -33.82
C LYS A 558 10.81 20.76 -32.76
N PRO A 559 11.48 21.85 -33.15
CA PRO A 559 12.05 22.79 -32.20
C PRO A 559 10.93 23.48 -31.41
N PHE A 560 11.23 23.87 -30.17
CA PHE A 560 10.30 24.67 -29.37
C PHE A 560 10.04 26.05 -30.03
N PRO A 561 8.86 26.66 -29.81
CA PRO A 561 8.48 27.88 -30.50
C PRO A 561 9.44 29.04 -30.21
N VAL A 562 9.76 29.81 -31.23
CA VAL A 562 10.46 31.10 -31.09
C VAL A 562 9.56 32.05 -30.31
N ILE A 563 10.13 32.87 -29.43
CA ILE A 563 9.43 33.88 -28.64
C ILE A 563 9.94 35.25 -29.09
N ASP A 564 9.12 35.98 -29.84
CA ASP A 564 9.53 37.22 -30.51
C ASP A 564 8.36 38.20 -30.64
N GLU A 565 8.57 39.32 -31.32
CA GLU A 565 7.54 40.32 -31.55
C GLU A 565 6.33 39.79 -32.35
N ASN A 566 6.50 38.79 -33.21
CA ASN A 566 5.44 38.26 -34.06
C ASN A 566 4.37 37.51 -33.27
N ASN A 567 4.72 36.98 -32.10
CA ASN A 567 3.79 36.32 -31.18
C ASN A 567 3.56 37.09 -29.88
N ASN A 568 3.86 38.38 -29.85
CA ASN A 568 3.77 39.24 -28.66
C ASN A 568 4.61 38.72 -27.48
N TYR A 569 5.76 38.10 -27.75
CA TYR A 569 6.63 37.48 -26.76
C TYR A 569 5.90 36.43 -25.93
N LYS A 570 5.07 35.60 -26.58
CA LYS A 570 4.27 34.55 -25.94
C LYS A 570 4.48 33.19 -26.59
N ILE A 571 4.32 32.14 -25.80
CA ILE A 571 4.49 30.76 -26.27
C ILE A 571 3.23 30.29 -26.98
N SER A 572 3.32 29.96 -28.28
CA SER A 572 2.22 29.29 -29.00
C SER A 572 1.91 27.93 -28.37
N THR A 573 0.68 27.76 -27.85
CA THR A 573 0.26 26.56 -27.13
C THR A 573 0.34 25.31 -27.99
N GLU A 574 -0.17 25.37 -29.22
CA GLU A 574 -0.16 24.23 -30.15
C GLU A 574 1.26 23.79 -30.49
N HIS A 575 2.14 24.74 -30.83
CA HIS A 575 3.54 24.46 -31.15
C HIS A 575 4.28 23.89 -29.95
N PHE A 576 4.05 24.44 -28.75
CA PHE A 576 4.63 23.94 -27.51
C PHE A 576 4.20 22.49 -27.22
N LEU A 577 2.91 22.16 -27.39
CA LEU A 577 2.39 20.81 -27.17
C LEU A 577 2.96 19.80 -28.16
N GLU A 578 3.11 20.17 -29.43
CA GLU A 578 3.68 19.29 -30.44
C GLU A 578 5.16 19.01 -30.18
N SER A 579 5.94 20.06 -29.88
CA SER A 579 7.37 19.94 -29.52
C SER A 579 7.55 19.10 -28.24
N SER A 580 6.68 19.32 -27.25
CA SER A 580 6.64 18.55 -26.00
C SER A 580 6.43 17.06 -26.24
N ASN A 581 5.49 16.68 -27.11
CA ASN A 581 5.26 15.26 -27.41
C ASN A 581 6.48 14.63 -28.09
N GLN A 582 7.14 15.34 -29.02
CA GLN A 582 8.30 14.80 -29.73
C GLN A 582 9.52 14.58 -28.84
N ILE A 583 9.81 15.52 -27.92
CA ILE A 583 10.92 15.31 -26.97
C ILE A 583 10.61 14.21 -25.95
N ILE A 584 9.34 14.05 -25.56
CA ILE A 584 8.90 12.92 -24.70
C ILE A 584 9.04 11.59 -25.44
N ASP A 585 8.72 11.54 -26.74
CA ASP A 585 8.90 10.35 -27.58
C ASP A 585 10.38 9.96 -27.68
N ALA A 586 11.26 10.95 -27.90
CA ALA A 586 12.72 10.73 -27.91
C ALA A 586 13.23 10.18 -26.57
N PHE A 587 12.71 10.69 -25.44
CA PHE A 587 13.09 10.23 -24.12
C PHE A 587 12.59 8.81 -23.79
N ALA A 588 11.49 8.37 -24.42
CA ALA A 588 10.99 7.01 -24.27
C ALA A 588 11.99 5.95 -24.79
N CYS A 589 12.96 6.34 -25.63
CA CYS A 589 14.04 5.47 -26.11
C CYS A 589 15.05 5.06 -25.02
N PHE A 590 14.97 5.62 -23.80
CA PHE A 590 15.88 5.32 -22.69
C PHE A 590 15.56 3.96 -22.03
N GLY A 591 14.46 3.33 -22.42
CA GLY A 591 14.08 1.97 -22.02
C GLY A 591 12.86 1.92 -21.12
N LYS A 592 12.36 0.70 -20.91
CA LYS A 592 11.05 0.42 -20.28
C LYS A 592 10.93 0.94 -18.84
N LEU A 593 12.05 1.14 -18.13
CA LEU A 593 12.05 1.66 -16.76
C LEU A 593 11.78 3.17 -16.67
N PHE A 594 11.97 3.92 -17.76
CA PHE A 594 11.60 5.34 -17.83
C PHE A 594 10.11 5.56 -18.13
N ALA A 595 9.34 4.48 -18.37
CA ALA A 595 7.92 4.57 -18.70
C ALA A 595 7.05 5.29 -17.65
N PRO A 596 7.28 5.18 -16.33
CA PRO A 596 6.54 5.96 -15.33
C PRO A 596 6.72 7.47 -15.50
N ILE A 597 7.95 7.91 -15.82
CA ILE A 597 8.29 9.32 -16.04
C ILE A 597 7.66 9.81 -17.35
N VAL A 598 7.81 9.04 -18.43
CA VAL A 598 7.18 9.34 -19.74
C VAL A 598 5.67 9.48 -19.60
N ARG A 599 5.04 8.60 -18.82
CA ARG A 599 3.59 8.64 -18.58
C ARG A 599 3.18 9.91 -17.83
N ASP A 600 3.93 10.32 -16.81
CA ASP A 600 3.63 11.55 -16.06
C ASP A 600 3.68 12.79 -16.97
N MET A 601 4.75 12.92 -17.76
CA MET A 601 4.89 14.02 -18.72
C MET A 601 3.75 14.03 -19.74
N ARG A 602 3.38 12.88 -20.30
CA ARG A 602 2.23 12.78 -21.21
C ARG A 602 0.92 13.16 -20.55
N GLN A 603 0.73 12.80 -19.28
CA GLN A 603 -0.48 13.18 -18.54
C GLN A 603 -0.53 14.70 -18.33
N ASN A 604 0.60 15.35 -18.07
CA ASN A 604 0.68 16.81 -17.93
C ASN A 604 0.45 17.53 -19.27
N VAL A 605 1.05 17.05 -20.37
CA VAL A 605 0.73 17.51 -21.74
C VAL A 605 -0.76 17.36 -22.03
N GLN A 606 -1.36 16.22 -21.71
CA GLN A 606 -2.79 15.97 -21.94
C GLN A 606 -3.70 16.94 -21.17
N LYS A 607 -3.34 17.33 -19.93
CA LYS A 607 -4.10 18.33 -19.18
C LYS A 607 -4.12 19.68 -19.91
N ILE A 608 -2.97 20.12 -20.43
CA ILE A 608 -2.84 21.36 -21.19
C ILE A 608 -3.62 21.26 -22.51
N THR A 609 -3.48 20.15 -23.25
CA THR A 609 -4.24 19.88 -24.48
C THR A 609 -5.74 19.94 -24.27
N VAL A 610 -6.25 19.32 -23.19
CA VAL A 610 -7.69 19.32 -22.89
C VAL A 610 -8.20 20.73 -22.63
N LYS A 611 -7.46 21.57 -21.91
CA LYS A 611 -7.86 22.97 -21.67
C LYS A 611 -7.76 23.81 -22.94
N TYR A 612 -6.68 23.67 -23.71
CA TYR A 612 -6.51 24.33 -25.00
C TYR A 612 -7.72 24.08 -25.93
N LYS A 613 -8.17 22.83 -26.04
CA LYS A 613 -9.33 22.43 -26.86
C LYS A 613 -10.68 22.94 -26.37
N GLN A 614 -10.78 23.51 -25.16
CA GLN A 614 -12.04 24.13 -24.70
C GLN A 614 -12.33 25.46 -25.39
N ASN A 615 -11.29 26.22 -25.76
CA ASN A 615 -11.41 27.51 -26.45
C ASN A 615 -10.08 27.87 -27.12
N GLU A 616 -9.80 27.25 -28.28
CA GLU A 616 -8.51 27.40 -28.97
C GLU A 616 -8.14 28.87 -29.31
N PRO A 617 -9.07 29.74 -29.76
CA PRO A 617 -8.75 31.15 -30.01
C PRO A 617 -8.34 31.91 -28.74
N LEU A 618 -8.99 31.63 -27.60
CA LEU A 618 -8.67 32.27 -26.32
C LEU A 618 -7.34 31.76 -25.76
N PHE A 619 -7.02 30.49 -26.01
CA PHE A 619 -5.86 29.78 -25.47
C PHE A 619 -4.74 29.58 -26.50
N GLN A 620 -4.68 30.45 -27.53
CA GLN A 620 -3.63 30.44 -28.55
C GLN A 620 -2.22 30.47 -27.94
N TYR A 621 -2.07 31.18 -26.81
CA TYR A 621 -0.83 31.31 -26.07
C TYR A 621 -0.90 30.68 -24.69
N LEU A 622 0.21 30.09 -24.25
CA LEU A 622 0.30 29.33 -23.01
C LEU A 622 0.03 30.23 -21.78
N GLU A 623 0.45 31.48 -21.83
CA GLU A 623 0.24 32.50 -20.81
C GLU A 623 -1.25 32.81 -20.63
N ASP A 624 -2.00 32.95 -21.73
CA ASP A 624 -3.44 33.16 -21.70
C ASP A 624 -4.16 31.91 -21.19
N LEU A 625 -3.70 30.71 -21.60
CA LEU A 625 -4.20 29.43 -21.12
C LEU A 625 -4.01 29.27 -19.60
N ILE A 626 -2.92 29.78 -19.04
CA ILE A 626 -2.68 29.71 -17.58
C ILE A 626 -3.52 30.75 -16.85
N LEU A 627 -3.56 31.99 -17.33
CA LEU A 627 -4.18 33.09 -16.57
C LEU A 627 -5.70 33.11 -16.66
N LYS A 628 -6.31 32.48 -17.67
CA LYS A 628 -7.75 32.59 -17.93
C LYS A 628 -8.49 31.27 -17.73
N ASP A 629 -9.75 31.36 -17.31
CA ASP A 629 -10.72 30.27 -17.40
C ASP A 629 -11.31 30.16 -18.83
N LYS A 630 -12.18 29.17 -19.05
CA LYS A 630 -12.82 28.91 -20.36
C LYS A 630 -13.67 30.09 -20.88
N ASP A 631 -14.09 30.98 -19.99
CA ASP A 631 -14.97 32.11 -20.26
C ASP A 631 -14.17 33.43 -20.37
N GLY A 632 -12.84 33.38 -20.19
CA GLY A 632 -11.93 34.52 -20.31
C GLY A 632 -11.65 35.27 -18.99
N ASN A 633 -12.17 34.80 -17.86
CA ASN A 633 -11.94 35.43 -16.56
C ASN A 633 -10.58 35.04 -15.98
N ALA A 634 -9.95 35.93 -15.21
CA ALA A 634 -8.68 35.64 -14.55
C ALA A 634 -8.84 34.51 -13.51
N ASN A 635 -8.19 33.37 -13.75
CA ASN A 635 -8.18 32.22 -12.85
C ASN A 635 -6.86 31.42 -12.96
N PRO A 636 -5.75 31.93 -12.39
CA PRO A 636 -4.42 31.34 -12.55
C PRO A 636 -4.21 30.00 -11.80
N PHE A 637 -5.16 29.59 -10.95
CA PHE A 637 -4.98 28.48 -10.01
C PHE A 637 -5.85 27.26 -10.35
N ASP A 638 -5.45 26.51 -11.37
CA ASP A 638 -6.12 25.24 -11.73
C ASP A 638 -5.14 24.06 -11.90
N THR A 639 -5.69 22.88 -12.20
CA THR A 639 -4.94 21.65 -12.40
C THR A 639 -4.01 21.67 -13.62
N VAL A 640 -4.20 22.62 -14.54
CA VAL A 640 -3.40 22.77 -15.76
C VAL A 640 -2.16 23.60 -15.47
N THR A 641 -2.26 24.65 -14.66
CA THR A 641 -1.10 25.40 -14.14
C THR A 641 -0.16 24.46 -13.37
N ASP A 642 -0.71 23.61 -12.48
CA ASP A 642 0.08 22.60 -11.77
C ASP A 642 0.67 21.55 -12.73
N GLY A 643 -0.07 21.15 -13.77
CA GLY A 643 0.44 20.23 -14.80
C GLY A 643 1.63 20.81 -15.57
N LEU A 644 1.55 22.08 -15.96
CA LEU A 644 2.64 22.77 -16.66
C LEU A 644 3.86 22.95 -15.74
N LEU A 645 3.67 23.21 -14.45
CA LEU A 645 4.78 23.30 -13.48
C LEU A 645 5.61 22.00 -13.46
N TRP A 646 4.95 20.86 -13.34
CA TRP A 646 5.62 19.55 -13.29
C TRP A 646 6.25 19.19 -14.63
N LEU A 647 5.58 19.50 -15.75
CA LEU A 647 6.15 19.32 -17.09
C LEU A 647 7.41 20.16 -17.29
N LYS A 648 7.37 21.45 -16.90
CA LYS A 648 8.51 22.37 -16.97
C LYS A 648 9.70 21.84 -16.17
N ARG A 649 9.49 21.32 -14.96
CA ARG A 649 10.56 20.72 -14.12
C ARG A 649 11.19 19.47 -14.73
N ALA A 650 10.36 18.60 -15.31
CA ALA A 650 10.86 17.42 -16.02
C ALA A 650 11.70 17.83 -17.24
N PHE A 651 11.25 18.85 -17.97
CA PHE A 651 11.96 19.40 -19.13
C PHE A 651 13.25 20.12 -18.76
N GLU A 652 13.33 20.83 -17.63
CA GLU A 652 14.57 21.40 -17.10
C GLU A 652 15.63 20.32 -16.86
N MET A 653 15.23 19.19 -16.26
CA MET A 653 16.14 18.05 -16.08
C MET A 653 16.60 17.46 -17.43
N MET A 654 15.70 17.35 -18.41
CA MET A 654 16.05 16.82 -19.74
C MET A 654 17.01 17.73 -20.48
N GLU A 655 16.73 19.02 -20.50
CA GLU A 655 17.59 20.03 -21.10
C GLU A 655 18.97 19.95 -20.45
N GLN A 656 19.03 19.97 -19.11
CA GLN A 656 20.30 19.93 -18.37
C GLN A 656 21.06 18.63 -18.63
N PHE A 657 20.36 17.50 -18.75
CA PHE A 657 20.98 16.23 -19.10
C PHE A 657 21.64 16.26 -20.48
N PHE A 658 20.94 16.72 -21.52
CA PHE A 658 21.49 16.78 -22.87
C PHE A 658 22.57 17.86 -23.01
N ARG A 659 22.45 18.97 -22.28
CA ARG A 659 23.48 20.00 -22.19
C ARG A 659 24.76 19.47 -21.53
N ASN A 660 24.62 18.75 -20.42
CA ASN A 660 25.74 18.06 -19.76
C ASN A 660 26.42 17.08 -20.73
N LEU A 661 25.68 16.41 -21.61
CA LEU A 661 26.28 15.56 -22.66
C LEU A 661 26.96 16.37 -23.76
N LEU A 662 26.36 17.47 -24.22
CA LEU A 662 26.93 18.31 -25.27
C LEU A 662 28.26 18.94 -24.84
N GLU A 663 28.35 19.35 -23.57
CA GLU A 663 29.51 20.02 -22.96
C GLU A 663 30.56 19.05 -22.38
N ASP A 664 30.36 17.73 -22.53
CA ASP A 664 31.30 16.70 -22.06
C ASP A 664 32.48 16.54 -23.04
N ASP A 665 33.54 17.31 -22.80
CA ASP A 665 34.80 17.26 -23.57
C ASP A 665 35.43 15.85 -23.61
N ALA A 666 35.19 15.03 -22.58
CA ALA A 666 35.71 13.67 -22.52
C ALA A 666 34.91 12.69 -23.38
N CYS A 667 33.78 13.12 -23.96
CA CYS A 667 32.86 12.30 -24.76
C CYS A 667 32.55 10.95 -24.10
N SER A 668 32.31 10.94 -22.79
CA SER A 668 32.16 9.72 -21.99
C SER A 668 30.97 8.89 -22.46
N GLU A 669 31.20 7.60 -22.71
CA GLU A 669 30.13 6.65 -23.01
C GLU A 669 29.17 6.43 -21.83
N GLN A 670 29.61 6.73 -20.60
CA GLN A 670 28.78 6.63 -19.41
C GLN A 670 27.96 7.90 -19.21
N VAL A 671 26.67 7.84 -19.54
CA VAL A 671 25.76 8.99 -19.41
C VAL A 671 25.17 9.16 -17.99
N LYS A 672 25.40 8.18 -17.10
CA LYS A 672 24.88 8.18 -15.72
C LYS A 672 25.28 9.42 -14.91
N PRO A 673 26.55 9.87 -14.88
CA PRO A 673 26.94 11.06 -14.13
C PRO A 673 26.21 12.32 -14.62
N HIS A 674 26.04 12.46 -15.94
CA HIS A 674 25.32 13.56 -16.57
C HIS A 674 23.84 13.61 -16.18
N LEU A 675 23.18 12.44 -16.14
CA LEU A 675 21.78 12.34 -15.71
C LEU A 675 21.61 12.58 -14.21
N LYS A 676 22.53 12.05 -13.40
CA LYS A 676 22.52 12.26 -11.95
C LYS A 676 22.65 13.75 -11.61
N LYS A 677 23.62 14.44 -12.22
CA LYS A 677 23.82 15.89 -12.03
C LYS A 677 22.57 16.68 -12.42
N ALA A 678 22.00 16.41 -13.60
CA ALA A 678 20.78 17.07 -14.06
C ALA A 678 19.58 16.85 -13.11
N TYR A 679 19.47 15.66 -12.53
CA TYR A 679 18.43 15.37 -11.54
C TYR A 679 18.62 16.13 -10.23
N GLU A 680 19.84 16.15 -9.70
CA GLU A 680 20.19 16.85 -8.46
C GLU A 680 19.91 18.35 -8.55
N GLU A 681 20.18 18.95 -9.72
CA GLU A 681 19.98 20.38 -9.98
C GLU A 681 18.51 20.74 -10.26
N CYS A 682 17.74 19.87 -10.93
CA CYS A 682 16.41 20.25 -11.45
C CYS A 682 15.23 19.63 -10.72
N LEU A 683 15.29 18.34 -10.33
CA LEU A 683 14.12 17.59 -9.82
C LEU A 683 14.24 17.15 -8.37
N LEU A 684 15.46 16.90 -7.88
CA LEU A 684 15.70 16.48 -6.51
C LEU A 684 15.05 17.39 -5.45
N PRO A 685 15.10 18.74 -5.58
CA PRO A 685 14.45 19.62 -4.60
C PRO A 685 12.93 19.41 -4.49
N TYR A 686 12.33 18.88 -5.56
CA TYR A 686 10.88 18.72 -5.71
C TYR A 686 10.41 17.27 -5.64
N HIS A 687 11.29 16.27 -5.45
CA HIS A 687 10.90 14.87 -5.32
C HIS A 687 10.85 14.45 -3.85
N GLY A 688 9.76 13.80 -3.44
CA GLY A 688 9.66 13.08 -2.18
C GLY A 688 10.46 11.78 -2.19
N PHE A 689 10.55 11.12 -1.04
CA PHE A 689 11.39 9.95 -0.83
C PHE A 689 11.18 8.83 -1.87
N LEU A 690 9.92 8.50 -2.19
CA LEU A 690 9.58 7.45 -3.16
C LEU A 690 10.05 7.81 -4.58
N ALA A 691 9.86 9.05 -5.01
CA ALA A 691 10.29 9.54 -6.31
C ALA A 691 11.83 9.62 -6.42
N GLN A 692 12.52 9.92 -5.31
CA GLN A 692 13.99 9.86 -5.24
C GLN A 692 14.52 8.42 -5.34
N LYS A 693 13.88 7.46 -4.66
CA LYS A 693 14.24 6.03 -4.75
C LYS A 693 13.98 5.45 -6.15
N ALA A 694 12.86 5.81 -6.77
CA ALA A 694 12.57 5.46 -8.16
C ALA A 694 13.67 5.95 -9.10
N PHE A 695 14.14 7.20 -8.94
CA PHE A 695 15.24 7.74 -9.75
C PHE A 695 16.56 6.99 -9.51
N GLN A 696 16.88 6.62 -8.27
CA GLN A 696 18.08 5.85 -7.95
C GLN A 696 18.11 4.49 -8.65
N LEU A 697 16.98 3.87 -8.97
CA LEU A 697 16.90 2.58 -9.68
C LEU A 697 17.04 2.71 -11.22
N LEU A 698 16.85 3.89 -11.79
CA LEU A 698 16.91 4.11 -13.25
C LEU A 698 18.32 3.97 -13.84
N HIS A 699 19.36 4.02 -13.00
CA HIS A 699 20.74 4.03 -13.45
C HIS A 699 21.25 2.69 -14.00
N LEU A 700 20.49 1.59 -13.83
CA LEU A 700 20.93 0.24 -14.19
C LEU A 700 20.81 -0.05 -15.70
N TYR A 701 20.13 0.80 -16.47
CA TYR A 701 19.76 0.51 -17.87
C TYR A 701 19.83 1.72 -18.80
N LEU A 702 20.67 2.70 -18.48
CA LEU A 702 20.88 3.86 -19.36
C LEU A 702 21.59 3.45 -20.65
N PRO A 703 21.12 3.89 -21.83
CA PRO A 703 21.87 3.74 -23.08
C PRO A 703 23.19 4.52 -23.01
N THR A 704 24.20 4.05 -23.74
CA THR A 704 25.48 4.76 -23.83
C THR A 704 25.35 6.04 -24.66
N ARG A 705 26.34 6.94 -24.55
CA ARG A 705 26.39 8.18 -25.34
C ARG A 705 26.27 7.90 -26.83
N SER A 706 27.07 6.96 -27.35
CA SER A 706 27.02 6.57 -28.76
C SER A 706 25.67 5.96 -29.15
N SER A 707 25.01 5.23 -28.25
CA SER A 707 23.66 4.71 -28.51
C SER A 707 22.61 5.82 -28.60
N LEU A 708 22.75 6.91 -27.84
CA LEU A 708 21.81 8.03 -27.86
C LEU A 708 22.05 8.98 -29.05
N LEU A 709 23.30 9.39 -29.25
CA LEU A 709 23.67 10.49 -30.15
C LEU A 709 24.27 10.00 -31.47
N GLY A 710 24.62 8.72 -31.56
CA GLY A 710 25.41 8.14 -32.65
C GLY A 710 26.90 8.10 -32.29
N PRO A 711 27.68 7.26 -32.98
CA PRO A 711 29.12 7.13 -32.71
C PRO A 711 29.87 8.44 -33.02
N PRO A 712 31.00 8.72 -32.33
CA PRO A 712 31.73 9.98 -32.46
C PRO A 712 32.14 10.33 -33.90
N GLU A 713 32.41 9.30 -34.71
CA GLU A 713 32.86 9.47 -36.11
C GLU A 713 31.74 9.92 -37.06
N SER A 714 30.47 9.84 -36.64
CA SER A 714 29.32 10.14 -37.50
C SER A 714 28.22 10.99 -36.85
N ASN A 715 28.44 11.52 -35.63
CA ASN A 715 27.39 12.23 -34.88
C ASN A 715 27.47 13.77 -34.93
N ALA A 716 28.46 14.36 -35.62
CA ALA A 716 28.69 15.80 -35.65
C ALA A 716 27.44 16.61 -36.06
N ASP A 717 26.73 16.16 -37.10
CA ASP A 717 25.49 16.79 -37.57
C ASP A 717 24.36 16.73 -36.53
N ASN A 718 24.31 15.64 -35.75
CA ASN A 718 23.32 15.44 -34.70
C ASN A 718 23.65 16.27 -33.45
N LEU A 719 24.94 16.44 -33.12
CA LEU A 719 25.40 17.31 -32.04
C LEU A 719 25.10 18.79 -32.35
N LYS A 720 25.31 19.22 -33.59
CA LYS A 720 24.92 20.58 -34.03
C LYS A 720 23.41 20.79 -33.91
N ALA A 721 22.62 19.80 -34.34
CA ALA A 721 21.17 19.87 -34.22
C ALA A 721 20.68 19.84 -32.76
N LEU A 722 21.38 19.10 -31.89
CA LEU A 722 21.12 19.11 -30.45
C LEU A 722 21.38 20.51 -29.87
N ASP A 723 22.51 21.15 -30.20
CA ASP A 723 22.84 22.50 -29.73
C ASP A 723 21.75 23.51 -30.14
N GLU A 724 21.38 23.53 -31.42
CA GLU A 724 20.30 24.38 -31.95
C GLU A 724 18.94 24.11 -31.27
N PHE A 725 18.62 22.84 -31.01
CA PHE A 725 17.40 22.44 -30.30
C PHE A 725 17.39 22.95 -28.85
N LEU A 726 18.51 22.81 -28.13
CA LEU A 726 18.63 23.22 -26.72
C LEU A 726 18.49 24.73 -26.55
N VAL A 727 18.90 25.55 -27.53
CA VAL A 727 18.72 27.01 -27.48
C VAL A 727 17.24 27.39 -27.34
N LEU A 728 16.39 26.89 -28.24
CA LEU A 728 14.95 27.20 -28.21
C LEU A 728 14.23 26.53 -27.04
N PHE A 729 14.67 25.32 -26.67
CA PHE A 729 14.12 24.61 -25.53
C PHE A 729 14.38 25.38 -24.22
N ARG A 730 15.62 25.83 -23.99
CA ARG A 730 15.99 26.63 -22.82
C ARG A 730 15.28 27.98 -22.81
N ALA A 731 15.16 28.65 -23.95
CA ALA A 731 14.44 29.93 -24.06
C ALA A 731 12.98 29.79 -23.58
N ASN A 732 12.28 28.73 -23.99
CA ASN A 732 10.91 28.45 -23.53
C ASN A 732 10.84 28.17 -22.03
N LEU A 733 11.76 27.36 -21.49
CA LEU A 733 11.80 27.06 -20.05
C LEU A 733 12.09 28.31 -19.20
N ASN A 734 13.01 29.16 -19.65
CA ASN A 734 13.32 30.43 -18.99
C ASN A 734 12.11 31.37 -19.00
N HIS A 735 11.44 31.49 -20.16
CA HIS A 735 10.24 32.31 -20.28
C HIS A 735 9.11 31.81 -19.35
N ILE A 736 8.87 30.50 -19.29
CA ILE A 736 7.91 29.91 -18.34
C ILE A 736 8.33 30.19 -16.90
N ASN A 737 9.62 30.09 -16.56
CA ASN A 737 10.13 30.43 -15.23
C ASN A 737 9.88 31.88 -14.85
N GLU A 738 10.23 32.81 -15.73
CA GLU A 738 10.02 34.24 -15.53
C GLU A 738 8.55 34.56 -15.38
N PHE A 739 7.70 33.94 -16.20
CA PHE A 739 6.26 34.04 -16.11
C PHE A 739 5.74 33.52 -14.76
N PHE A 740 6.17 32.33 -14.33
CA PHE A 740 5.78 31.75 -13.06
C PHE A 740 6.25 32.58 -11.87
N THR A 741 7.45 33.17 -11.94
CA THR A 741 7.97 34.09 -10.90
C THR A 741 7.15 35.37 -10.86
N LYS A 742 6.88 35.99 -12.02
CA LYS A 742 6.12 37.25 -12.13
C LYS A 742 4.70 37.12 -11.59
N HIS A 743 4.10 35.94 -11.72
CA HIS A 743 2.73 35.67 -11.32
C HIS A 743 2.58 34.83 -10.03
N ASP A 744 3.68 34.61 -9.29
CA ASP A 744 3.70 33.82 -8.05
C ASP A 744 3.07 32.41 -8.18
N LEU A 745 3.44 31.71 -9.27
CA LEU A 745 2.91 30.38 -9.62
C LEU A 745 3.86 29.24 -9.23
N HIS A 746 5.08 29.54 -8.77
CA HIS A 746 6.00 28.52 -8.27
C HIS A 746 5.42 27.88 -7.01
N ARG A 747 5.57 26.55 -6.89
CA ARG A 747 5.14 25.82 -5.70
C ARG A 747 6.27 24.94 -5.18
N THR A 748 6.56 25.00 -3.89
CA THR A 748 7.69 24.27 -3.28
C THR A 748 7.33 22.87 -2.76
N TYR A 749 6.10 22.41 -2.99
CA TYR A 749 5.69 21.06 -2.57
C TYR A 749 6.40 19.98 -3.39
N LYS A 750 6.67 18.84 -2.74
CA LYS A 750 7.34 17.70 -3.34
C LYS A 750 6.34 16.70 -3.92
N ALA A 751 6.72 16.04 -5.03
CA ALA A 751 5.99 14.96 -5.68
C ALA A 751 6.10 13.64 -4.90
#